data_AF-A0A1I4LW01-F1
#
_entry.id   AF-A0A1I4LW01-F1
#
_cell.length_a   1.000
_cell.length_b   1.000
_cell.length_c   1.000
_cell.angle_alpha   90.00
_cell.angle_beta   90.00
_cell.angle_gamma   90.00
#
_symmetry.space_group_name_H-M   'P 1'
#
loop_
_entity.id
_entity.type
_entity.pdbx_description
1 polymer ?
#
loop_
_entity_poly.entity_id
_entity_poly.type
_entity_poly.pdbx_seq_one_letter_code
_entity_poly.pdbx_strand_id
1 'polypeptide(L)'
;MDQFDKAKIIHFDRHNTDSIRQALQHYQQLLDDEQAFAGDEFYRHFDVAFMDTSGGEPVLLKPNEVRYGELVVDAVSLTPDGPFTMDELCSRDDYYLSEPVLFALALEHDCLKDDVRNTAQAIVNHARRCNDTNDMWLDDMRVFGAEALYVMARLDSPDAVYLAQFFIPYWDDEHCTGYENMLFSLIRHYGWCDDMIKAFVWCDSEAFRFGFYGCSWESSKAQYQPLGDYLKANPDVYPRFQQLIRERFAAQPMLAQYDDEDDLEKANPVLWIYRTLFPEFANPDEADEEALLGQLFIHDTLENEAMDLQDLVQGALGRPLMTISEKARRKQAEYEAYEDRQLKLQRFLGGINMVNEFLRSFEEGQALIHYTRTGEGRDVLERLPDINLWSYSKTHAPTLYDVIDSACWNRGSHDNLLENLHEVLEYPAHDLLHKGEYLETEFENGMISRVRVIPDQDRVRDVINAGIMVRIVEIFHHLLGKQPLSEEVCALLTEHEDYHPVLTREGFLARFDPDGNVPAQEDSSLSRREQRQLAEALGEFEDMDEHIHRDLLEQVNASFTRRELIDFNYWPEPSLGTDCLAAYLLYKDFHNRVGDAHTQALHSRLQDGVFQRALTLMLRRAEVPGEGRDESVGFSPEDMVQIRNYFTEAEAELDQAAMIALLNQHLHRDDVCRRADRYFPKLGEQQISYHFLCDFDDDYQRVVLICFWLKQLPLPEGPIAGRLWQMLVAMAPTKVIRHLSRLYSIDDYRVEFEDVLQEIEFYELMNRHGIDQAYTDAFQVERLRYNSERIGAYHGLVERIGDLANDDRSMFGAADRRRAEALLRGIEHIPESIRIDYLNHGALLFPEQGFLGEQHFRRALDIFIQLNSHGREEVLAQHFRSALLYKGTREPLPKSLQLPVRLAGPEALQLFSCEDFDWIDATLLQRQGDELVLLRGEWQDVPTAEQLGQSGHLIVFDDSIEGATLLESLDSLPPRQERDQRLSNDLWAYLNGDMSYDDIAVRFHACLSPELDPDLDEFRTYTLAQFLWCIDAERRERLVRLLANHSYSGYKVIHGEVKAGYLDQQVREGKMDLMARLDESEDDHESAAFNWLMSWLRELPINRLHLVLFAIDYPYWETERFLEDMANSGELKPLLAQINADKRATLVDILGRRSLSGHLLAVFDNDRSRQVKDRVKAVRGY
;
A
#
# COMPACT_ATOMS: atom_id res chain seq x y z
N MET A 1 -3.23 -23.14 19.00
CA MET A 1 -2.72 -23.00 20.37
C MET A 1 -1.48 -23.85 20.53
N ASP A 2 -0.40 -23.37 19.93
CA ASP A 2 0.94 -23.85 20.23
C ASP A 2 1.50 -22.95 21.35
N GLN A 3 1.64 -23.50 22.55
CA GLN A 3 2.29 -22.80 23.66
C GLN A 3 3.76 -22.56 23.31
N PHE A 4 4.26 -21.33 23.45
CA PHE A 4 5.70 -21.08 23.27
C PHE A 4 6.52 -21.73 24.38
N ASP A 5 7.62 -22.37 24.01
CA ASP A 5 8.59 -22.94 24.95
C ASP A 5 9.12 -21.85 25.90
N LYS A 6 9.31 -22.21 27.18
CA LYS A 6 9.85 -21.31 28.21
C LYS A 6 11.25 -21.78 28.62
N ALA A 7 12.28 -21.06 28.22
CA ALA A 7 13.68 -21.37 28.52
C ALA A 7 14.14 -20.80 29.88
N LYS A 8 13.52 -19.73 30.38
CA LYS A 8 13.91 -19.07 31.64
C LYS A 8 13.08 -19.58 32.81
N ILE A 9 13.68 -20.48 33.60
CA ILE A 9 13.03 -21.08 34.75
C ILE A 9 13.43 -20.34 36.05
N ILE A 10 12.43 -19.81 36.76
CA ILE A 10 12.60 -19.22 38.10
C ILE A 10 12.15 -20.25 39.14
N HIS A 11 13.11 -20.76 39.92
CA HIS A 11 12.85 -21.71 40.98
C HIS A 11 12.48 -21.02 42.30
N PHE A 12 11.52 -21.58 43.03
CA PHE A 12 11.16 -21.13 44.37
C PHE A 12 10.72 -22.30 45.27
N ASP A 13 10.64 -22.07 46.58
CA ASP A 13 10.06 -22.98 47.57
C ASP A 13 8.76 -22.37 48.10
N ARG A 14 7.61 -23.01 47.80
CA ARG A 14 6.27 -22.53 48.19
C ARG A 14 6.05 -22.43 49.71
N HIS A 15 6.88 -23.05 50.52
CA HIS A 15 6.79 -22.99 51.99
C HIS A 15 7.76 -21.98 52.60
N ASN A 16 8.57 -21.28 51.79
CA ASN A 16 9.54 -20.29 52.21
C ASN A 16 9.23 -18.92 51.62
N THR A 17 8.68 -18.03 52.44
CA THR A 17 8.33 -16.65 52.06
C THR A 17 9.52 -15.85 51.49
N ASP A 18 10.74 -16.05 51.99
CA ASP A 18 11.92 -15.36 51.46
C ASP A 18 12.31 -15.89 50.07
N SER A 19 12.05 -17.18 49.79
CA SER A 19 12.25 -17.77 48.46
C SER A 19 11.25 -17.23 47.45
N ILE A 20 9.98 -17.07 47.84
CA ILE A 20 8.94 -16.45 46.99
C ILE A 20 9.30 -14.99 46.70
N ARG A 21 9.77 -14.24 47.71
CA ARG A 21 10.26 -12.86 47.51
C ARG A 21 11.38 -12.79 46.48
N GLN A 22 12.36 -13.68 46.56
CA GLN A 22 13.47 -13.73 45.61
C GLN A 22 13.00 -14.05 44.19
N ALA A 23 11.99 -14.92 44.03
CA ALA A 23 11.41 -15.22 42.72
C ALA A 23 10.72 -13.99 42.11
N LEU A 24 9.93 -13.26 42.90
CA LEU A 24 9.30 -12.00 42.46
C LEU A 24 10.35 -10.94 42.06
N GLN A 25 11.41 -10.78 42.86
CA GLN A 25 12.50 -9.84 42.58
C GLN A 25 13.32 -10.23 41.34
N HIS A 26 13.54 -11.53 41.12
CA HIS A 26 14.19 -12.01 39.91
C HIS A 26 13.30 -11.76 38.68
N TYR A 27 11.99 -11.94 38.81
CA TYR A 27 11.07 -11.65 37.73
C TYR A 27 11.02 -10.16 37.36
N GLN A 28 10.97 -9.28 38.36
CA GLN A 28 11.10 -7.82 38.18
C GLN A 28 12.36 -7.49 37.37
N GLN A 29 13.50 -8.05 37.76
CA GLN A 29 14.76 -7.81 37.07
C GLN A 29 14.73 -8.27 35.61
N LEU A 30 14.14 -9.43 35.31
CA LEU A 30 14.01 -9.89 33.92
C LEU A 30 13.13 -8.97 33.07
N LEU A 31 12.04 -8.42 33.62
CA LEU A 31 11.19 -7.45 32.92
C LEU A 31 11.91 -6.12 32.70
N ASP A 32 12.60 -5.63 33.72
CA ASP A 32 13.36 -4.38 33.67
C ASP A 32 14.50 -4.46 32.65
N ASP A 33 15.25 -5.57 32.64
CA ASP A 33 16.37 -5.85 31.73
C ASP A 33 15.92 -6.28 30.31
N GLU A 34 14.62 -6.31 30.02
CA GLU A 34 14.03 -6.80 28.74
C GLU A 34 14.42 -8.25 28.40
N GLN A 35 14.66 -9.06 29.44
CA GLN A 35 15.05 -10.46 29.35
C GLN A 35 13.89 -11.42 29.63
N ALA A 36 12.69 -10.95 29.96
CA ALA A 36 11.53 -11.83 30.13
C ALA A 36 10.99 -12.42 28.81
N PHE A 37 11.43 -11.89 27.67
CA PHE A 37 10.97 -12.27 26.33
C PHE A 37 12.12 -12.79 25.47
N ALA A 38 11.80 -13.67 24.53
CA ALA A 38 12.68 -14.19 23.50
C ALA A 38 12.10 -13.91 22.09
N GLY A 39 12.91 -14.03 21.06
CA GLY A 39 12.52 -13.71 19.67
C GLY A 39 13.29 -12.52 19.09
N ASP A 40 12.97 -12.15 17.85
CA ASP A 40 13.58 -11.03 17.14
C ASP A 40 12.74 -9.75 17.28
N GLU A 41 12.94 -8.77 16.40
CA GLU A 41 12.22 -7.49 16.43
C GLU A 41 10.77 -7.60 15.89
N PHE A 42 10.47 -8.65 15.12
CA PHE A 42 9.18 -8.84 14.46
C PHE A 42 8.27 -9.80 15.24
N TYR A 43 8.85 -10.72 16.01
CA TYR A 43 8.08 -11.68 16.79
C TYR A 43 8.74 -11.98 18.15
N ARG A 44 8.20 -11.37 19.22
CA ARG A 44 8.62 -11.62 20.60
C ARG A 44 7.59 -12.44 21.35
N HIS A 45 8.07 -13.37 22.17
CA HIS A 45 7.23 -14.20 23.02
C HIS A 45 7.76 -14.27 24.44
N PHE A 46 6.85 -14.36 25.41
CA PHE A 46 7.19 -14.49 26.82
C PHE A 46 7.92 -15.80 27.10
N ASP A 47 9.07 -15.75 27.78
CA ASP A 47 10.04 -16.86 27.89
C ASP A 47 10.28 -17.33 29.34
N VAL A 48 9.45 -16.88 30.30
CA VAL A 48 9.61 -17.18 31.73
C VAL A 48 8.63 -18.27 32.18
N ALA A 49 9.08 -19.16 33.08
CA ALA A 49 8.22 -20.07 33.84
C ALA A 49 8.65 -20.16 35.32
N PHE A 50 7.68 -20.36 36.22
CA PHE A 50 7.89 -20.42 37.67
C PHE A 50 7.69 -21.84 38.19
N MET A 51 8.72 -22.42 38.82
CA MET A 51 8.69 -23.82 39.29
C MET A 51 8.94 -23.96 40.79
N ASP A 52 8.05 -24.68 41.48
CA ASP A 52 8.22 -25.06 42.88
C ASP A 52 9.25 -26.18 43.02
N THR A 53 10.12 -26.07 44.02
CA THR A 53 11.19 -27.02 44.33
C THR A 53 11.05 -27.64 45.72
N SER A 54 9.99 -27.32 46.46
CA SER A 54 9.76 -27.82 47.82
C SER A 54 9.71 -29.36 47.91
N GLY A 55 9.32 -30.04 46.82
CA GLY A 55 9.25 -31.50 46.69
C GLY A 55 10.54 -32.20 46.22
N GLY A 56 11.60 -31.44 45.92
CA GLY A 56 12.89 -31.95 45.45
C GLY A 56 13.07 -31.97 43.93
N GLU A 57 12.00 -32.18 43.16
CA GLU A 57 11.99 -32.03 41.69
C GLU A 57 11.23 -30.75 41.31
N PRO A 58 11.71 -29.94 40.35
CA PRO A 58 11.00 -28.76 39.88
C PRO A 58 9.65 -29.11 39.23
N VAL A 59 8.56 -28.52 39.72
CA VAL A 59 7.20 -28.74 39.20
C VAL A 59 6.43 -27.41 39.06
N LEU A 60 5.54 -27.35 38.06
CA LEU A 60 4.56 -26.25 37.94
C LEU A 60 3.43 -26.46 38.96
N LEU A 61 3.13 -25.44 39.75
CA LEU A 61 1.98 -25.46 40.65
C LEU A 61 0.68 -25.29 39.84
N LYS A 62 -0.35 -26.05 40.20
CA LYS A 62 -1.70 -25.92 39.63
C LYS A 62 -2.57 -24.99 40.48
N PRO A 63 -3.63 -24.37 39.90
CA PRO A 63 -4.50 -23.44 40.64
C PRO A 63 -5.11 -24.03 41.92
N ASN A 64 -5.49 -25.31 41.93
CA ASN A 64 -6.07 -25.96 43.12
C ASN A 64 -5.07 -26.18 44.28
N GLU A 65 -3.78 -25.91 44.06
CA GLU A 65 -2.72 -26.02 45.09
C GLU A 65 -2.46 -24.70 45.83
N VAL A 66 -3.13 -23.60 45.45
CA VAL A 66 -3.00 -22.28 46.08
C VAL A 66 -4.35 -21.78 46.59
N ARG A 67 -4.35 -20.99 47.67
CA ARG A 67 -5.55 -20.52 48.38
C ARG A 67 -6.48 -19.69 47.48
N TYR A 68 -5.91 -18.87 46.60
CA TYR A 68 -6.66 -18.00 45.69
C TYR A 68 -6.80 -18.59 44.29
N GLY A 69 -6.69 -19.92 44.16
CA GLY A 69 -6.80 -20.63 42.88
C GLY A 69 -8.09 -20.34 42.11
N GLU A 70 -9.23 -20.20 42.78
CA GLU A 70 -10.49 -19.84 42.11
C GLU A 70 -10.42 -18.48 41.42
N LEU A 71 -9.69 -17.50 41.98
CA LEU A 71 -9.50 -16.21 41.31
C LEU A 71 -8.63 -16.33 40.06
N VAL A 72 -7.68 -17.28 40.03
CA VAL A 72 -6.90 -17.57 38.81
C VAL A 72 -7.81 -18.15 37.74
N VAL A 73 -8.70 -19.08 38.11
CA VAL A 73 -9.70 -19.65 37.19
C VAL A 73 -10.65 -18.57 36.67
N ASP A 74 -11.13 -17.68 37.55
CA ASP A 74 -11.98 -16.55 37.18
C ASP A 74 -11.26 -15.61 36.21
N ALA A 75 -9.97 -15.32 36.43
CA ALA A 75 -9.16 -14.46 35.56
C ALA A 75 -9.07 -15.03 34.14
N VAL A 76 -8.67 -16.30 34.04
CA VAL A 76 -8.52 -17.01 32.76
C VAL A 76 -9.87 -17.18 32.06
N SER A 77 -10.97 -17.31 32.81
CA SER A 77 -12.32 -17.41 32.23
C SER A 77 -12.83 -16.10 31.63
N LEU A 78 -12.13 -14.98 31.84
CA LEU A 78 -12.44 -13.67 31.28
C LEU A 78 -11.56 -13.34 30.05
N THR A 79 -10.73 -14.27 29.58
CA THR A 79 -9.94 -14.16 28.35
C THR A 79 -10.69 -14.81 27.17
N PRO A 80 -10.24 -14.65 25.90
CA PRO A 80 -10.98 -15.17 24.73
C PRO A 80 -11.26 -16.69 24.78
N ASP A 81 -10.39 -17.46 25.42
CA ASP A 81 -10.50 -18.93 25.46
C ASP A 81 -11.51 -19.44 26.49
N GLY A 82 -12.01 -18.58 27.38
CA GLY A 82 -12.94 -18.95 28.45
C GLY A 82 -14.36 -19.29 27.97
N PRO A 83 -15.24 -19.74 28.87
CA PRO A 83 -15.03 -19.94 30.31
C PRO A 83 -14.42 -21.30 30.65
N PHE A 84 -13.68 -21.38 31.76
CA PHE A 84 -13.07 -22.62 32.24
C PHE A 84 -13.52 -23.01 33.65
N THR A 85 -13.43 -24.30 33.95
CA THR A 85 -13.55 -24.83 35.31
C THR A 85 -12.20 -25.16 35.93
N MET A 86 -12.14 -25.24 37.26
CA MET A 86 -10.94 -25.63 38.01
C MET A 86 -10.37 -26.98 37.53
N ASP A 87 -11.24 -27.98 37.32
CA ASP A 87 -10.83 -29.32 36.90
C ASP A 87 -10.24 -29.31 35.48
N GLU A 88 -10.84 -28.55 34.55
CA GLU A 88 -10.34 -28.40 33.18
C GLU A 88 -8.93 -27.81 33.17
N LEU A 89 -8.70 -26.67 33.83
CA LEU A 89 -7.39 -26.03 33.87
C LEU A 89 -6.33 -26.86 34.61
N CYS A 90 -6.69 -27.56 35.68
CA CYS A 90 -5.75 -28.42 36.39
C CYS A 90 -5.36 -29.68 35.60
N SER A 91 -6.22 -30.13 34.67
CA SER A 91 -5.99 -31.31 33.83
C SER A 91 -5.17 -31.03 32.56
N ARG A 92 -5.05 -29.77 32.17
CA ARG A 92 -4.28 -29.31 31.01
C ARG A 92 -2.82 -29.08 31.39
N ASP A 93 -1.91 -29.64 30.59
CA ASP A 93 -0.46 -29.42 30.70
C ASP A 93 0.06 -28.47 29.60
N ASP A 94 -0.77 -28.19 28.60
CA ASP A 94 -0.54 -27.32 27.44
C ASP A 94 -0.92 -25.85 27.69
N TYR A 95 -1.34 -25.52 28.91
CA TYR A 95 -1.85 -24.19 29.24
C TYR A 95 -0.95 -23.50 30.27
N TYR A 96 -0.30 -22.40 29.86
CA TYR A 96 0.57 -21.65 30.76
C TYR A 96 -0.22 -20.91 31.84
N LEU A 97 0.06 -21.22 33.12
CA LEU A 97 -0.60 -20.63 34.30
C LEU A 97 0.38 -20.24 35.42
N SER A 98 1.70 -20.42 35.22
CA SER A 98 2.64 -20.36 36.35
C SER A 98 2.81 -18.94 36.93
N GLU A 99 2.63 -17.90 36.11
CA GLU A 99 2.67 -16.51 36.55
C GLU A 99 1.48 -16.12 37.48
N PRO A 100 0.20 -16.27 37.06
CA PRO A 100 -0.92 -15.94 37.94
C PRO A 100 -0.97 -16.84 39.18
N VAL A 101 -0.50 -18.09 39.10
CA VAL A 101 -0.39 -18.99 40.26
C VAL A 101 0.69 -18.51 41.25
N LEU A 102 1.83 -17.99 40.79
CA LEU A 102 2.84 -17.38 41.68
C LEU A 102 2.26 -16.17 42.42
N PHE A 103 1.54 -15.30 41.72
CA PHE A 103 0.89 -14.13 42.35
C PHE A 103 -0.15 -14.56 43.39
N ALA A 104 -1.00 -15.53 43.04
CA ALA A 104 -1.97 -16.10 43.97
C ALA A 104 -1.30 -16.66 45.23
N LEU A 105 -0.20 -17.40 45.09
CA LEU A 105 0.58 -17.92 46.22
C LEU A 105 1.19 -16.79 47.07
N ALA A 106 1.83 -15.80 46.43
CA ALA A 106 2.50 -14.71 47.14
C ALA A 106 1.51 -13.86 47.97
N LEU A 107 0.29 -13.66 47.45
CA LEU A 107 -0.79 -12.92 48.11
C LEU A 107 -1.34 -13.62 49.36
N GLU A 108 -1.01 -14.90 49.59
CA GLU A 108 -1.32 -15.59 50.84
C GLU A 108 -0.53 -15.04 52.04
N HIS A 109 0.56 -14.33 51.76
CA HIS A 109 1.48 -13.79 52.75
C HIS A 109 1.40 -12.26 52.79
N ASP A 110 0.81 -11.70 53.85
CA ASP A 110 0.68 -10.24 54.00
C ASP A 110 2.02 -9.49 53.90
N CYS A 111 3.13 -10.12 54.31
CA CYS A 111 4.47 -9.54 54.27
C CYS A 111 5.11 -9.52 52.86
N LEU A 112 4.44 -10.07 51.84
CA LEU A 112 4.86 -10.02 50.43
C LEU A 112 4.02 -9.05 49.60
N LYS A 113 3.00 -8.39 50.15
CA LYS A 113 2.11 -7.50 49.37
C LYS A 113 2.86 -6.38 48.64
N ASP A 114 3.85 -5.78 49.29
CA ASP A 114 4.67 -4.74 48.67
C ASP A 114 5.56 -5.32 47.56
N ASP A 115 6.11 -6.53 47.75
CA ASP A 115 6.89 -7.23 46.71
C ASP A 115 6.03 -7.57 45.49
N VAL A 116 4.78 -8.00 45.70
CA VAL A 116 3.81 -8.27 44.63
C VAL A 116 3.43 -6.97 43.88
N ARG A 117 3.18 -5.87 44.60
CA ARG A 117 2.93 -4.54 44.00
C ARG A 117 4.10 -4.01 43.18
N ASN A 118 5.33 -4.20 43.66
CA ASN A 118 6.53 -3.84 42.90
C ASN A 118 6.64 -4.67 41.61
N THR A 119 6.29 -5.95 41.66
CA THR A 119 6.24 -6.83 40.48
C THR A 119 5.16 -6.39 39.49
N ALA A 120 3.96 -6.05 39.99
CA ALA A 120 2.89 -5.51 39.17
C ALA A 120 3.30 -4.21 38.45
N GLN A 121 4.01 -3.32 39.14
CA GLN A 121 4.54 -2.11 38.53
C GLN A 121 5.58 -2.41 37.44
N ALA A 122 6.43 -3.43 37.62
CA ALA A 122 7.37 -3.86 36.57
C ALA A 122 6.66 -4.39 35.32
N ILE A 123 5.59 -5.16 35.49
CA ILE A 123 4.73 -5.63 34.38
C ILE A 123 4.12 -4.44 33.63
N VAL A 124 3.52 -3.49 34.36
CA VAL A 124 2.94 -2.27 33.78
C VAL A 124 4.00 -1.43 33.06
N ASN A 125 5.18 -1.27 33.66
CA ASN A 125 6.27 -0.52 33.06
C ASN A 125 6.72 -1.16 31.75
N HIS A 126 6.80 -2.49 31.69
CA HIS A 126 7.14 -3.21 30.45
C HIS A 126 6.09 -2.97 29.36
N ALA A 127 4.81 -3.21 29.67
CA ALA A 127 3.72 -2.99 28.71
C ALA A 127 3.74 -1.57 28.13
N ARG A 128 3.82 -0.54 29.00
CA ARG A 128 3.90 0.87 28.58
C ARG A 128 5.18 1.22 27.82
N ARG A 129 6.30 0.56 28.10
CA ARG A 129 7.59 0.78 27.43
C ARG A 129 7.52 0.36 25.97
N CYS A 130 6.89 -0.78 25.71
CA CYS A 130 6.66 -1.32 24.37
C CYS A 130 5.53 -0.58 23.66
N ASN A 131 4.36 -0.49 24.30
CA ASN A 131 3.11 -0.03 23.68
C ASN A 131 2.79 -0.82 22.40
N ASP A 132 2.92 -2.14 22.46
CA ASP A 132 2.58 -3.03 21.35
C ASP A 132 2.27 -4.43 21.89
N THR A 133 1.12 -4.99 21.51
CA THR A 133 0.72 -6.34 21.91
C THR A 133 1.65 -7.41 21.35
N ASN A 134 2.32 -7.14 20.21
CA ASN A 134 3.32 -8.03 19.63
C ASN A 134 4.54 -8.27 20.52
N ASP A 135 4.80 -7.40 21.50
CA ASP A 135 5.85 -7.58 22.50
C ASP A 135 5.34 -8.24 23.80
N MET A 136 4.07 -8.63 23.85
CA MET A 136 3.39 -9.04 25.09
C MET A 136 2.82 -10.47 25.01
N TRP A 137 2.93 -11.13 23.85
CA TRP A 137 2.39 -12.47 23.61
C TRP A 137 2.92 -13.51 24.60
N LEU A 138 1.99 -14.15 25.30
CA LEU A 138 2.24 -15.31 26.14
C LEU A 138 2.16 -16.61 25.33
N ASP A 139 1.18 -16.67 24.43
CA ASP A 139 0.90 -17.67 23.39
C ASP A 139 0.21 -17.00 22.19
N ASP A 140 -0.46 -17.75 21.32
CA ASP A 140 -1.12 -17.26 20.10
C ASP A 140 -2.40 -16.45 20.34
N MET A 141 -2.95 -16.43 21.56
CA MET A 141 -4.23 -15.76 21.87
C MET A 141 -4.21 -14.92 23.17
N ARG A 142 -3.15 -15.01 23.98
CA ARG A 142 -3.09 -14.39 25.32
C ARG A 142 -1.83 -13.56 25.52
N VAL A 143 -1.94 -12.58 26.41
CA VAL A 143 -0.81 -11.75 26.86
C VAL A 143 -0.33 -12.12 28.25
N PHE A 144 0.93 -11.84 28.55
CA PHE A 144 1.49 -12.03 29.90
C PHE A 144 0.86 -11.05 30.91
N GLY A 145 0.91 -11.38 32.20
CA GLY A 145 0.64 -10.44 33.31
C GLY A 145 -0.83 -10.11 33.60
N ALA A 146 -1.71 -10.05 32.61
CA ALA A 146 -3.10 -9.59 32.77
C ALA A 146 -3.87 -10.35 33.86
N GLU A 147 -3.82 -11.68 33.86
CA GLU A 147 -4.51 -12.53 34.83
C GLU A 147 -3.93 -12.35 36.23
N ALA A 148 -2.62 -12.19 36.35
CA ALA A 148 -1.93 -11.98 37.63
C ALA A 148 -2.34 -10.63 38.26
N LEU A 149 -2.40 -9.57 37.44
CA LEU A 149 -2.85 -8.24 37.86
C LEU A 149 -4.33 -8.23 38.25
N TYR A 150 -5.18 -8.97 37.53
CA TYR A 150 -6.58 -9.11 37.89
C TYR A 150 -6.79 -9.82 39.23
N VAL A 151 -6.05 -10.90 39.53
CA VAL A 151 -6.11 -11.58 40.83
C VAL A 151 -5.79 -10.61 41.98
N MET A 152 -4.79 -9.73 41.81
CA MET A 152 -4.48 -8.69 42.80
C MET A 152 -5.63 -7.69 42.96
N ALA A 153 -6.11 -7.13 41.85
CA ALA A 153 -7.17 -6.14 41.83
C ALA A 153 -8.48 -6.67 42.43
N ARG A 154 -8.74 -7.98 42.29
CA ARG A 154 -9.89 -8.66 42.89
C ARG A 154 -9.79 -8.86 44.41
N LEU A 155 -8.59 -8.83 44.97
CA LEU A 155 -8.40 -8.94 46.42
C LEU A 155 -8.38 -7.58 47.11
N ASP A 156 -7.86 -6.54 46.46
CA ASP A 156 -7.73 -5.18 47.01
C ASP A 156 -8.02 -4.12 45.95
N SER A 157 -9.02 -3.25 46.19
CA SER A 157 -9.47 -2.25 45.21
C SER A 157 -8.40 -1.26 44.74
N PRO A 158 -7.44 -0.79 45.57
CA PRO A 158 -6.37 0.10 45.13
C PRO A 158 -5.47 -0.50 44.05
N ASP A 159 -5.37 -1.83 43.96
CA ASP A 159 -4.50 -2.52 43.02
C ASP A 159 -5.10 -2.62 41.60
N ALA A 160 -6.38 -2.25 41.41
CA ALA A 160 -7.00 -2.15 40.08
C ALA A 160 -6.31 -1.16 39.14
N VAL A 161 -5.58 -0.19 39.70
CA VAL A 161 -4.81 0.79 38.92
C VAL A 161 -3.68 0.15 38.11
N TYR A 162 -3.15 -1.00 38.55
CA TYR A 162 -2.09 -1.72 37.82
C TYR A 162 -2.68 -2.42 36.59
N LEU A 163 -3.80 -3.13 36.76
CA LEU A 163 -4.49 -3.76 35.63
C LEU A 163 -4.93 -2.72 34.60
N ALA A 164 -5.53 -1.61 35.04
CA ALA A 164 -5.97 -0.56 34.13
C ALA A 164 -4.81 0.08 33.33
N GLN A 165 -3.64 0.27 33.95
CA GLN A 165 -2.47 0.82 33.26
C GLN A 165 -1.74 -0.17 32.35
N PHE A 166 -1.92 -1.47 32.59
CA PHE A 166 -1.34 -2.52 31.76
C PHE A 166 -1.96 -2.54 30.37
N PHE A 167 -3.25 -2.20 30.27
CA PHE A 167 -3.94 -2.07 28.99
C PHE A 167 -3.49 -0.81 28.24
N ILE A 168 -2.59 -1.04 27.30
CA ILE A 168 -1.96 -0.05 26.43
C ILE A 168 -2.88 0.38 25.26
N PRO A 169 -2.73 1.60 24.72
CA PRO A 169 -3.50 2.06 23.56
C PRO A 169 -3.34 1.19 22.31
N TYR A 170 -2.14 0.73 21.99
CA TYR A 170 -1.90 -0.11 20.81
C TYR A 170 -2.10 -1.59 21.16
N TRP A 171 -3.35 -2.01 21.07
CA TRP A 171 -3.83 -3.33 21.45
C TRP A 171 -4.31 -4.10 20.22
N ASP A 172 -3.98 -5.40 20.15
CA ASP A 172 -4.53 -6.29 19.12
C ASP A 172 -5.99 -6.64 19.46
N ASP A 173 -6.92 -5.97 18.79
CA ASP A 173 -8.36 -6.15 18.98
C ASP A 173 -8.97 -7.24 18.09
N GLU A 174 -8.18 -7.88 17.21
CA GLU A 174 -8.60 -9.02 16.41
C GLU A 174 -8.36 -10.34 17.16
N HIS A 175 -7.20 -10.47 17.80
CA HIS A 175 -6.75 -11.71 18.43
C HIS A 175 -6.75 -11.64 19.97
N CYS A 176 -6.53 -10.47 20.58
CA CYS A 176 -6.51 -10.29 22.05
C CYS A 176 -7.82 -9.68 22.61
N THR A 177 -8.98 -10.19 22.19
CA THR A 177 -10.29 -9.69 22.65
C THR A 177 -10.65 -10.13 24.09
N GLY A 178 -11.73 -9.60 24.68
CA GLY A 178 -12.33 -10.12 25.91
C GLY A 178 -11.70 -9.63 27.22
N TYR A 179 -10.45 -9.14 27.22
CA TYR A 179 -9.77 -8.65 28.42
C TYR A 179 -10.47 -7.46 29.10
N GLU A 180 -11.29 -6.69 28.38
CA GLU A 180 -12.11 -5.61 28.92
C GLU A 180 -13.10 -6.09 30.00
N ASN A 181 -13.50 -7.37 29.94
CA ASN A 181 -14.37 -7.99 30.94
C ASN A 181 -13.73 -8.06 32.33
N MET A 182 -12.40 -8.00 32.43
CA MET A 182 -11.70 -7.94 33.71
C MET A 182 -12.01 -6.63 34.45
N LEU A 183 -11.97 -5.49 33.75
CA LEU A 183 -12.29 -4.18 34.33
C LEU A 183 -13.77 -4.09 34.69
N PHE A 184 -14.64 -4.62 33.83
CA PHE A 184 -16.07 -4.70 34.10
C PHE A 184 -16.38 -5.52 35.36
N SER A 185 -15.73 -6.67 35.51
CA SER A 185 -15.87 -7.53 36.69
C SER A 185 -15.47 -6.80 37.99
N LEU A 186 -14.39 -6.01 37.96
CA LEU A 186 -13.95 -5.20 39.10
C LEU A 186 -14.99 -4.14 39.49
N ILE A 187 -15.55 -3.43 38.52
CA ILE A 187 -16.62 -2.45 38.78
C ILE A 187 -17.87 -3.11 39.36
N ARG A 188 -18.27 -4.29 38.87
CA ARG A 188 -19.40 -5.02 39.45
C ARG A 188 -19.15 -5.45 40.90
N HIS A 189 -17.89 -5.69 41.25
CA HIS A 189 -17.50 -6.11 42.59
C HIS A 189 -17.42 -4.94 43.58
N TYR A 190 -16.75 -3.85 43.22
CA TYR A 190 -16.48 -2.72 44.12
C TYR A 190 -17.45 -1.53 43.97
N GLY A 191 -18.10 -1.41 42.81
CA GLY A 191 -18.85 -0.22 42.41
C GLY A 191 -17.95 0.99 42.16
N TRP A 192 -18.54 2.15 41.86
CA TRP A 192 -17.78 3.40 41.73
C TRP A 192 -17.31 3.88 43.11
N CYS A 193 -16.02 3.71 43.36
CA CYS A 193 -15.31 4.24 44.53
C CYS A 193 -14.06 5.01 44.09
N ASP A 194 -13.35 5.65 45.02
CA ASP A 194 -12.16 6.44 44.71
C ASP A 194 -11.09 5.63 43.94
N ASP A 195 -10.87 4.37 44.33
CA ASP A 195 -9.89 3.49 43.68
C ASP A 195 -10.30 3.11 42.25
N MET A 196 -11.59 2.87 41.99
CA MET A 196 -12.08 2.54 40.64
C MET A 196 -12.08 3.76 39.72
N ILE A 197 -12.43 4.94 40.24
CA ILE A 197 -12.31 6.20 39.48
C ILE A 197 -10.83 6.48 39.16
N LYS A 198 -9.94 6.19 40.11
CA LYS A 198 -8.49 6.29 39.89
C LYS A 198 -8.03 5.30 38.82
N ALA A 199 -8.43 4.04 38.87
CA ALA A 199 -8.09 3.05 37.85
C ALA A 199 -8.58 3.49 36.45
N PHE A 200 -9.81 4.01 36.36
CA PHE A 200 -10.37 4.55 35.11
C PHE A 200 -9.51 5.70 34.54
N VAL A 201 -9.11 6.65 35.38
CA VAL A 201 -8.27 7.80 34.97
C VAL A 201 -6.83 7.38 34.60
N TRP A 202 -6.32 6.29 35.19
CA TRP A 202 -4.98 5.77 34.91
C TRP A 202 -4.92 4.80 33.73
N CYS A 203 -6.06 4.35 33.21
CA CYS A 203 -6.14 3.55 32.00
C CYS A 203 -5.75 4.40 30.78
N ASP A 204 -4.73 3.98 30.02
CA ASP A 204 -4.29 4.73 28.84
C ASP A 204 -5.13 4.42 27.62
N SER A 205 -5.51 3.16 27.45
CA SER A 205 -6.37 2.75 26.36
C SER A 205 -7.79 3.30 26.49
N GLU A 206 -8.29 3.90 25.42
CA GLU A 206 -9.66 4.38 25.31
C GLU A 206 -10.67 3.24 25.30
N ALA A 207 -10.41 2.19 24.51
CA ALA A 207 -11.25 1.01 24.41
C ALA A 207 -11.48 0.35 25.78
N PHE A 208 -10.42 0.20 26.59
CA PHE A 208 -10.53 -0.40 27.91
C PHE A 208 -11.23 0.50 28.94
N ARG A 209 -11.25 1.84 28.76
CA ARG A 209 -12.08 2.73 29.60
C ARG A 209 -13.57 2.46 29.39
N PHE A 210 -14.01 2.20 28.16
CA PHE A 210 -15.39 1.74 27.90
C PHE A 210 -15.70 0.39 28.58
N GLY A 211 -14.68 -0.48 28.67
CA GLY A 211 -14.75 -1.77 29.35
C GLY A 211 -15.18 -1.69 30.82
N PHE A 212 -14.89 -0.60 31.55
CA PHE A 212 -15.28 -0.46 32.98
C PHE A 212 -16.78 -0.63 33.22
N TYR A 213 -17.62 -0.23 32.26
CA TYR A 213 -19.08 -0.35 32.36
C TYR A 213 -19.68 -1.32 31.34
N GLY A 214 -18.85 -2.21 30.80
CA GLY A 214 -19.25 -3.31 29.92
C GLY A 214 -19.66 -2.86 28.52
N CYS A 215 -19.09 -1.73 28.06
CA CYS A 215 -19.15 -1.32 26.67
C CYS A 215 -17.91 -1.80 25.91
N SER A 216 -18.11 -2.14 24.65
CA SER A 216 -17.05 -2.41 23.68
C SER A 216 -17.40 -1.70 22.37
N TRP A 217 -16.48 -1.72 21.41
CA TRP A 217 -16.74 -1.20 20.05
C TRP A 217 -17.89 -1.96 19.35
N GLU A 218 -18.07 -3.24 19.66
CA GLU A 218 -19.18 -4.08 19.16
C GLU A 218 -20.52 -3.85 19.90
N SER A 219 -20.48 -3.29 21.11
CA SER A 219 -21.66 -3.07 21.94
C SER A 219 -21.57 -1.75 22.71
N SER A 220 -22.19 -0.71 22.17
CA SER A 220 -22.32 0.62 22.78
C SER A 220 -23.29 0.66 23.99
N LYS A 221 -23.89 -0.47 24.37
CA LYS A 221 -24.81 -0.54 25.50
C LYS A 221 -24.06 -0.83 26.80
N ALA A 222 -24.05 0.16 27.69
CA ALA A 222 -23.47 0.01 29.02
C ALA A 222 -24.25 -1.04 29.84
N GLN A 223 -23.52 -2.02 30.36
CA GLN A 223 -24.04 -3.07 31.24
C GLN A 223 -24.01 -2.67 32.73
N TYR A 224 -23.24 -1.63 33.05
CA TYR A 224 -23.21 -0.97 34.35
C TYR A 224 -23.37 0.55 34.19
N GLN A 225 -23.63 1.28 35.27
CA GLN A 225 -23.77 2.74 35.21
C GLN A 225 -22.46 3.39 34.71
N PRO A 226 -22.47 4.16 33.61
CA PRO A 226 -21.29 4.91 33.15
C PRO A 226 -20.79 5.91 34.20
N LEU A 227 -19.49 6.21 34.20
CA LEU A 227 -18.90 7.13 35.19
C LEU A 227 -19.50 8.54 35.07
N GLY A 228 -19.78 9.01 33.86
CA GLY A 228 -20.41 10.32 33.64
C GLY A 228 -21.76 10.45 34.33
N ASP A 229 -22.60 9.41 34.24
CA ASP A 229 -23.90 9.37 34.92
C ASP A 229 -23.76 9.29 36.44
N TYR A 230 -22.77 8.54 36.93
CA TYR A 230 -22.47 8.46 38.35
C TYR A 230 -22.03 9.84 38.91
N LEU A 231 -21.19 10.57 38.18
CA LEU A 231 -20.74 11.93 38.55
C LEU A 231 -21.90 12.94 38.53
N LYS A 232 -22.80 12.86 37.54
CA LYS A 232 -24.04 13.68 37.50
C LYS A 232 -24.94 13.42 38.71
N ALA A 233 -25.08 12.15 39.11
CA ALA A 233 -25.88 11.76 40.27
C ALA A 233 -25.21 12.12 41.60
N ASN A 234 -23.88 12.25 41.64
CA ASN A 234 -23.07 12.52 42.83
C ASN A 234 -22.09 13.69 42.57
N PRO A 235 -22.59 14.92 42.38
CA PRO A 235 -21.76 16.07 41.98
C PRO A 235 -20.71 16.48 43.01
N ASP A 236 -20.83 16.04 44.27
CA ASP A 236 -19.81 16.22 45.31
C ASP A 236 -18.56 15.34 45.11
N VAL A 237 -18.66 14.29 44.29
CA VAL A 237 -17.52 13.43 43.89
C VAL A 237 -16.72 14.05 42.73
N TYR A 238 -17.35 14.92 41.92
CA TYR A 238 -16.71 15.50 40.74
C TYR A 238 -15.40 16.27 41.02
N PRO A 239 -15.28 17.08 42.10
CA PRO A 239 -14.00 17.68 42.47
C PRO A 239 -12.89 16.65 42.73
N ARG A 240 -13.22 15.45 43.24
CA ARG A 240 -12.25 14.37 43.45
C ARG A 240 -11.81 13.75 42.12
N PHE A 241 -12.73 13.55 41.17
CA PHE A 241 -12.39 13.12 39.81
C PHE A 241 -11.42 14.09 39.12
N GLN A 242 -11.70 15.40 39.16
CA GLN A 242 -10.79 16.41 38.61
C GLN A 242 -9.42 16.40 39.30
N GLN A 243 -9.39 16.17 40.61
CA GLN A 243 -8.15 16.05 41.37
C GLN A 243 -7.35 14.78 40.98
N LEU A 244 -8.02 13.65 40.72
CA LEU A 244 -7.39 12.43 40.22
C LEU A 244 -6.77 12.63 38.83
N ILE A 245 -7.42 13.37 37.93
CA ILE A 245 -6.84 13.74 36.63
C ILE A 245 -5.55 14.55 36.83
N ARG A 246 -5.55 15.54 37.74
CA ARG A 246 -4.33 16.31 38.04
C ARG A 246 -3.22 15.42 38.61
N GLU A 247 -3.57 14.51 39.52
CA GLU A 247 -2.64 13.55 40.10
C GLU A 247 -2.06 12.61 39.04
N ARG A 248 -2.87 12.15 38.07
CA ARG A 248 -2.45 11.31 36.95
C ARG A 248 -1.35 11.98 36.14
N PHE A 249 -1.62 13.17 35.62
CA PHE A 249 -0.69 13.88 34.73
C PHE A 249 0.54 14.45 35.47
N ALA A 250 0.39 14.76 36.77
CA ALA A 250 1.54 15.08 37.62
C ALA A 250 2.47 13.87 37.79
N ALA A 251 1.90 12.67 37.95
CA ALA A 251 2.66 11.43 38.09
C ALA A 251 3.33 11.01 36.77
N GLN A 252 2.56 10.90 35.69
CA GLN A 252 3.03 10.48 34.37
C GLN A 252 2.13 11.06 33.26
N PRO A 253 2.64 11.26 32.03
CA PRO A 253 1.80 11.50 30.85
C PRO A 253 0.99 10.24 30.45
N MET A 254 -0.02 10.43 29.60
CA MET A 254 -0.76 9.35 28.93
C MET A 254 0.00 8.89 27.68
N LEU A 255 -0.11 7.60 27.32
CA LEU A 255 0.56 7.00 26.17
C LEU A 255 -0.23 7.26 24.87
N ALA A 256 0.46 7.52 23.76
CA ALA A 256 -0.14 7.76 22.43
C ALA A 256 -0.48 6.47 21.67
N GLN A 257 -1.43 6.55 20.73
CA GLN A 257 -1.68 5.55 19.70
C GLN A 257 -0.76 5.84 18.49
N TYR A 258 -0.28 4.79 17.82
CA TYR A 258 0.85 4.76 16.85
C TYR A 258 0.86 5.87 15.78
N ASP A 259 -0.28 6.52 15.47
CA ASP A 259 -0.43 7.54 14.40
C ASP A 259 -0.59 9.00 14.89
N ASP A 260 -0.65 9.25 16.20
CA ASP A 260 -0.71 10.61 16.79
C ASP A 260 0.71 11.21 17.01
N GLU A 261 1.71 10.77 16.23
CA GLU A 261 3.12 11.09 16.46
C GLU A 261 3.52 12.51 15.98
N ASP A 262 2.78 13.09 15.04
CA ASP A 262 3.21 14.33 14.37
C ASP A 262 2.96 15.61 15.19
N ASP A 263 2.11 15.60 16.23
CA ASP A 263 1.93 16.77 17.11
C ASP A 263 1.34 16.47 18.50
N LEU A 264 2.14 15.88 19.39
CA LEU A 264 1.78 15.66 20.81
C LEU A 264 1.36 16.94 21.55
N GLU A 265 1.72 18.14 21.05
CA GLU A 265 1.32 19.42 21.66
C GLU A 265 -0.15 19.77 21.35
N LYS A 266 -0.71 19.27 20.24
CA LYS A 266 -2.12 19.45 19.87
C LYS A 266 -3.07 18.42 20.50
N ALA A 267 -2.54 17.36 21.10
CA ALA A 267 -3.35 16.29 21.67
C ALA A 267 -4.17 16.73 22.90
N ASN A 268 -5.40 16.20 23.02
CA ASN A 268 -6.34 16.55 24.09
C ASN A 268 -6.69 15.39 25.02
N PRO A 269 -5.72 14.81 25.77
CA PRO A 269 -5.97 13.59 26.54
C PRO A 269 -6.96 13.77 27.70
N VAL A 270 -7.13 14.98 28.24
CA VAL A 270 -8.19 15.21 29.23
C VAL A 270 -9.57 15.13 28.57
N LEU A 271 -9.72 15.68 27.37
CA LEU A 271 -10.94 15.55 26.58
C LEU A 271 -11.23 14.09 26.24
N TRP A 272 -10.21 13.31 25.89
CA TRP A 272 -10.36 11.87 25.61
C TRP A 272 -10.85 11.08 26.84
N ILE A 273 -10.34 11.38 28.05
CA ILE A 273 -10.90 10.80 29.29
C ILE A 273 -12.37 11.20 29.43
N TYR A 274 -12.73 12.46 29.17
CA TYR A 274 -14.10 12.94 29.28
C TYR A 274 -15.06 12.29 28.26
N ARG A 275 -14.61 12.02 27.03
CA ARG A 275 -15.36 11.26 26.03
C ARG A 275 -15.76 9.89 26.57
N THR A 276 -14.81 9.16 27.15
CA THR A 276 -15.07 7.83 27.73
C THR A 276 -15.94 7.81 28.99
N LEU A 277 -16.38 8.96 29.52
CA LEU A 277 -17.35 8.99 30.61
C LEU A 277 -18.73 8.48 30.20
N PHE A 278 -19.02 8.50 28.89
CA PHE A 278 -20.32 8.18 28.32
C PHE A 278 -20.19 7.16 27.18
N PRO A 279 -21.04 6.13 27.15
CA PRO A 279 -20.99 5.09 26.12
C PRO A 279 -21.31 5.60 24.70
N GLU A 280 -21.98 6.76 24.59
CA GLU A 280 -22.29 7.40 23.31
C GLU A 280 -21.05 7.76 22.49
N PHE A 281 -19.88 7.90 23.11
CA PHE A 281 -18.62 8.18 22.42
C PHE A 281 -17.86 6.91 21.98
N ALA A 282 -18.37 5.71 22.24
CA ALA A 282 -17.69 4.48 21.80
C ALA A 282 -17.77 4.28 20.27
N ASN A 283 -18.80 4.83 19.63
CA ASN A 283 -18.97 4.85 18.17
C ASN A 283 -19.92 5.99 17.76
N PRO A 284 -19.51 7.28 17.89
CA PRO A 284 -20.36 8.40 17.56
C PRO A 284 -20.29 8.73 16.06
N ASP A 285 -21.44 9.01 15.45
CA ASP A 285 -21.47 9.75 14.18
C ASP A 285 -20.93 11.18 14.42
N GLU A 286 -20.23 11.76 13.44
CA GLU A 286 -19.60 13.10 13.57
C GLU A 286 -20.58 14.19 14.06
N ALA A 287 -21.83 14.17 13.58
CA ALA A 287 -22.85 15.15 13.94
C ALA A 287 -23.37 14.96 15.39
N ASP A 288 -23.37 13.72 15.88
CA ASP A 288 -23.78 13.39 17.24
C ASP A 288 -22.68 13.77 18.24
N GLU A 289 -21.41 13.67 17.85
CA GLU A 289 -20.28 14.02 18.72
C GLU A 289 -20.30 15.49 19.14
N GLU A 290 -20.45 16.43 18.21
CA GLU A 290 -20.52 17.87 18.52
C GLU A 290 -21.71 18.18 19.45
N ALA A 291 -22.84 17.51 19.23
CA ALA A 291 -24.02 17.65 20.07
C ALA A 291 -23.80 17.10 21.49
N LEU A 292 -23.11 15.96 21.63
CA LEU A 292 -22.75 15.34 22.91
C LEU A 292 -21.77 16.22 23.70
N LEU A 293 -20.72 16.72 23.05
CA LEU A 293 -19.73 17.63 23.63
C LEU A 293 -20.35 18.95 24.10
N GLY A 294 -21.37 19.44 23.39
CA GLY A 294 -22.12 20.65 23.75
C GLY A 294 -23.14 20.49 24.87
N GLN A 295 -23.36 19.30 25.42
CA GLN A 295 -24.34 19.08 26.50
C GLN A 295 -23.84 19.61 27.83
N LEU A 296 -24.76 20.14 28.64
CA LEU A 296 -24.49 20.50 30.03
C LEU A 296 -24.07 19.25 30.82
N PHE A 297 -22.90 19.28 31.45
CA PHE A 297 -22.37 18.20 32.27
C PHE A 297 -22.65 18.43 33.76
N ILE A 298 -21.84 19.25 34.45
CA ILE A 298 -22.01 19.56 35.88
C ILE A 298 -22.15 21.07 36.13
N HIS A 299 -21.27 21.85 35.53
CA HIS A 299 -21.21 23.30 35.67
C HIS A 299 -21.32 24.04 34.33
N ASP A 300 -20.83 23.43 33.25
CA ASP A 300 -20.85 23.96 31.89
C ASP A 300 -21.01 22.80 30.89
N THR A 301 -20.78 23.04 29.60
CA THR A 301 -20.72 22.01 28.57
C THR A 301 -19.59 21.02 28.84
N LEU A 302 -19.77 19.75 28.44
CA LEU A 302 -18.79 18.68 28.62
C LEU A 302 -17.42 19.09 28.03
N GLU A 303 -17.42 19.67 26.83
CA GLU A 303 -16.23 20.16 26.14
C GLU A 303 -15.51 21.27 26.94
N ASN A 304 -16.25 22.28 27.41
CA ASN A 304 -15.65 23.38 28.18
C ASN A 304 -15.01 22.88 29.48
N GLU A 305 -15.70 22.01 30.22
CA GLU A 305 -15.18 21.51 31.48
C GLU A 305 -13.91 20.66 31.30
N ALA A 306 -13.86 19.86 30.24
CA ALA A 306 -12.68 19.08 29.88
C ALA A 306 -11.51 19.97 29.46
N MET A 307 -11.75 20.93 28.56
CA MET A 307 -10.72 21.81 28.02
C MET A 307 -10.19 22.80 29.07
N ASP A 308 -11.05 23.34 29.93
CA ASP A 308 -10.61 24.21 31.02
C ASP A 308 -9.73 23.43 32.03
N LEU A 309 -10.02 22.14 32.27
CA LEU A 309 -9.16 21.27 33.09
C LEU A 309 -7.85 20.92 32.36
N GLN A 310 -7.90 20.65 31.06
CA GLN A 310 -6.71 20.44 30.23
C GLN A 310 -5.76 21.64 30.34
N ASP A 311 -6.25 22.85 30.05
CA ASP A 311 -5.47 24.09 30.09
C ASP A 311 -4.85 24.32 31.48
N LEU A 312 -5.62 24.05 32.54
CA LEU A 312 -5.15 24.14 33.91
C LEU A 312 -3.98 23.17 34.19
N VAL A 313 -4.10 21.92 33.75
CA VAL A 313 -3.07 20.89 33.98
C VAL A 313 -1.83 21.17 33.12
N GLN A 314 -2.00 21.46 31.83
CA GLN A 314 -0.90 21.81 30.92
C GLN A 314 -0.14 23.04 31.41
N GLY A 315 -0.86 24.11 31.78
CA GLY A 315 -0.26 25.34 32.30
C GLY A 315 0.49 25.14 33.62
N ALA A 316 0.04 24.21 34.48
CA ALA A 316 0.70 23.90 35.74
C ALA A 316 1.97 23.04 35.57
N LEU A 317 1.98 22.11 34.61
CA LEU A 317 3.08 21.18 34.41
C LEU A 317 4.16 21.69 33.44
N GLY A 318 3.79 22.56 32.48
CA GLY A 318 4.72 23.12 31.49
C GLY A 318 5.35 22.08 30.56
N ARG A 319 4.68 20.94 30.34
CA ARG A 319 5.09 19.84 29.46
C ARG A 319 3.86 19.19 28.82
N PRO A 320 3.99 18.49 27.68
CA PRO A 320 2.89 17.74 27.08
C PRO A 320 2.27 16.73 28.06
N LEU A 321 0.96 16.53 27.93
CA LEU A 321 0.22 15.56 28.74
C LEU A 321 0.27 14.14 28.15
N MET A 322 0.76 14.03 26.91
CA MET A 322 0.94 12.79 26.16
C MET A 322 2.42 12.46 25.98
N THR A 323 2.73 11.18 25.78
CA THR A 323 4.06 10.71 25.42
C THR A 323 3.94 9.49 24.50
N ILE A 324 4.85 9.37 23.55
CA ILE A 324 5.08 8.10 22.84
C ILE A 324 5.89 7.12 23.72
N SER A 325 5.82 5.83 23.40
CA SER A 325 6.51 4.77 24.15
C SER A 325 8.03 4.93 24.10
N GLU A 326 8.75 4.24 24.98
CA GLU A 326 10.22 4.25 24.93
C GLU A 326 10.74 3.48 23.71
N LYS A 327 10.08 2.38 23.34
CA LYS A 327 10.37 1.62 22.11
C LYS A 327 10.15 2.50 20.87
N ALA A 328 9.03 3.22 20.79
CA ALA A 328 8.74 4.16 19.70
C ALA A 328 9.79 5.27 19.63
N ARG A 329 10.15 5.90 20.76
CA ARG A 329 11.24 6.89 20.82
C ARG A 329 12.57 6.35 20.36
N ARG A 330 12.92 5.12 20.77
CA ARG A 330 14.15 4.46 20.34
C ARG A 330 14.13 4.24 18.83
N LYS A 331 13.03 3.76 18.27
CA LYS A 331 12.83 3.56 16.83
C LYS A 331 12.92 4.88 16.06
N GLN A 332 12.29 5.96 16.55
CA GLN A 332 12.37 7.29 15.96
C GLN A 332 13.82 7.83 16.00
N ALA A 333 14.51 7.72 17.13
CA ALA A 333 15.90 8.15 17.24
C ALA A 333 16.86 7.30 16.37
N GLU A 334 16.59 5.99 16.24
CA GLU A 334 17.32 5.10 15.34
C GLU A 334 17.08 5.48 13.88
N TYR A 335 15.84 5.81 13.50
CA TYR A 335 15.47 6.27 12.17
C TYR A 335 16.06 7.65 11.85
N GLU A 336 15.99 8.63 12.77
CA GLU A 336 16.65 9.93 12.62
C GLU A 336 18.17 9.78 12.48
N ALA A 337 18.77 8.90 13.27
CA ALA A 337 20.19 8.62 13.18
C ALA A 337 20.54 7.91 11.87
N TYR A 338 19.66 7.05 11.35
CA TYR A 338 19.75 6.45 10.02
C TYR A 338 19.69 7.54 8.95
N GLU A 339 18.70 8.44 8.98
CA GLU A 339 18.59 9.55 8.02
C GLU A 339 19.81 10.47 8.04
N ASP A 340 20.33 10.85 9.22
CA ASP A 340 21.57 11.65 9.31
C ASP A 340 22.78 10.88 8.76
N ARG A 341 22.84 9.55 8.93
CA ARG A 341 23.87 8.72 8.30
C ARG A 341 23.70 8.65 6.79
N GLN A 342 22.48 8.46 6.27
CA GLN A 342 22.19 8.49 4.83
C GLN A 342 22.53 9.84 4.21
N LEU A 343 22.19 10.95 4.87
CA LEU A 343 22.55 12.29 4.42
C LEU A 343 24.08 12.49 4.41
N LYS A 344 24.81 11.94 5.39
CA LYS A 344 26.28 11.96 5.40
C LYS A 344 26.88 11.06 4.32
N LEU A 345 26.25 9.94 4.02
CA LEU A 345 26.65 9.00 2.99
C LEU A 345 26.51 9.60 1.58
N GLN A 346 25.47 10.42 1.36
CA GLN A 346 25.26 11.18 0.12
C GLN A 346 26.16 12.42 -0.02
N ARG A 347 26.90 12.83 1.03
CA ARG A 347 27.88 13.92 0.92
C ARG A 347 29.16 13.44 0.23
N PHE A 348 29.91 14.39 -0.33
CA PHE A 348 31.21 14.14 -0.95
C PHE A 348 32.16 13.34 -0.01
N LEU A 349 32.72 12.22 -0.51
CA LEU A 349 33.52 11.24 0.24
C LEU A 349 32.75 10.44 1.30
N GLY A 350 31.43 10.36 1.20
CA GLY A 350 30.57 9.65 2.15
C GLY A 350 30.87 8.15 2.23
N GLY A 351 30.99 7.48 1.09
CA GLY A 351 31.36 6.05 1.01
C GLY A 351 32.77 5.76 1.52
N ILE A 352 33.74 6.64 1.25
CA ILE A 352 35.09 6.52 1.79
C ILE A 352 35.12 6.77 3.30
N ASN A 353 34.30 7.68 3.81
CA ASN A 353 34.18 7.91 5.24
C ASN A 353 33.54 6.70 5.95
N MET A 354 32.52 6.08 5.36
CA MET A 354 31.92 4.83 5.82
C MET A 354 32.98 3.72 5.93
N VAL A 355 33.77 3.48 4.87
CA VAL A 355 34.84 2.46 4.90
C VAL A 355 35.90 2.82 5.96
N ASN A 356 36.30 4.09 6.08
CA ASN A 356 37.29 4.49 7.08
C ASN A 356 36.77 4.34 8.53
N GLU A 357 35.48 4.60 8.77
CA GLU A 357 34.83 4.33 10.05
C GLU A 357 34.97 2.84 10.41
N PHE A 358 34.58 1.97 9.47
CA PHE A 358 34.72 0.52 9.62
C PHE A 358 36.17 0.09 9.87
N LEU A 359 37.12 0.52 9.04
CA LEU A 359 38.52 0.12 9.20
C LEU A 359 39.12 0.59 10.54
N ARG A 360 38.74 1.76 11.07
CA ARG A 360 39.21 2.26 12.37
C ARG A 360 38.74 1.43 13.56
N SER A 361 37.67 0.65 13.40
CA SER A 361 37.12 -0.17 14.48
C SER A 361 38.00 -1.38 14.84
N PHE A 362 38.84 -1.83 13.90
CA PHE A 362 39.80 -2.92 14.13
C PHE A 362 41.01 -2.46 14.95
N GLU A 363 41.60 -3.37 15.72
CA GLU A 363 42.85 -3.13 16.46
C GLU A 363 43.99 -2.70 15.53
N GLU A 364 44.05 -3.26 14.32
CA GLU A 364 45.02 -2.94 13.26
C GLU A 364 44.52 -1.82 12.31
N GLY A 365 43.51 -1.04 12.71
CA GLY A 365 42.80 -0.12 11.81
C GLY A 365 43.68 0.95 11.16
N GLN A 366 44.70 1.46 11.86
CA GLN A 366 45.68 2.39 11.27
C GLN A 366 46.55 1.72 10.19
N ALA A 367 46.89 0.44 10.38
CA ALA A 367 47.65 -0.32 9.39
C ALA A 367 46.80 -0.67 8.17
N LEU A 368 45.51 -0.99 8.35
CA LEU A 368 44.55 -1.19 7.26
C LEU A 368 44.33 0.09 6.43
N ILE A 369 44.18 1.25 7.08
CA ILE A 369 44.04 2.54 6.38
C ILE A 369 45.34 2.94 5.67
N HIS A 370 46.50 2.60 6.25
CA HIS A 370 47.77 2.79 5.57
C HIS A 370 47.85 1.91 4.31
N TYR A 371 47.50 0.63 4.43
CA TYR A 371 47.45 -0.31 3.33
C TYR A 371 46.54 0.17 2.19
N THR A 372 45.29 0.59 2.49
CA THR A 372 44.37 1.07 1.44
C THR A 372 44.93 2.28 0.69
N ARG A 373 45.68 3.16 1.35
CA ARG A 373 46.26 4.36 0.72
C ARG A 373 47.55 4.10 -0.06
N THR A 374 48.48 3.32 0.49
CA THR A 374 49.85 3.19 -0.05
C THR A 374 50.11 1.85 -0.75
N GLY A 375 49.32 0.83 -0.44
CA GLY A 375 49.58 -0.56 -0.83
C GLY A 375 50.73 -1.24 -0.08
N GLU A 376 51.36 -0.54 0.88
CA GLU A 376 52.43 -1.09 1.72
C GLU A 376 51.83 -1.81 2.95
N GLY A 377 52.48 -2.87 3.43
CA GLY A 377 52.02 -3.61 4.62
C GLY A 377 50.88 -4.61 4.40
N ARG A 378 50.83 -5.25 3.21
CA ARG A 378 49.79 -6.23 2.82
C ARG A 378 49.60 -7.39 3.82
N ASP A 379 50.61 -7.72 4.61
CA ASP A 379 50.55 -8.75 5.66
C ASP A 379 49.52 -8.47 6.77
N VAL A 380 48.98 -7.24 6.84
CA VAL A 380 47.85 -6.91 7.73
C VAL A 380 46.58 -7.67 7.36
N LEU A 381 46.38 -8.01 6.08
CA LEU A 381 45.17 -8.72 5.62
C LEU A 381 45.10 -10.16 6.14
N GLU A 382 46.25 -10.82 6.34
CA GLU A 382 46.33 -12.17 6.90
C GLU A 382 46.14 -12.20 8.44
N ARG A 383 46.02 -11.02 9.06
CA ARG A 383 45.80 -10.84 10.50
C ARG A 383 44.38 -10.37 10.83
N LEU A 384 43.50 -10.26 9.83
CA LEU A 384 42.11 -9.90 10.05
C LEU A 384 41.38 -10.99 10.84
N PRO A 385 40.55 -10.62 11.83
CA PRO A 385 39.79 -11.58 12.61
C PRO A 385 38.65 -12.20 11.80
N ASP A 386 38.28 -13.43 12.13
CA ASP A 386 37.05 -14.06 11.63
C ASP A 386 35.86 -13.46 12.40
N ILE A 387 35.04 -12.66 11.70
CA ILE A 387 33.94 -11.90 12.27
C ILE A 387 32.68 -12.06 11.41
N ASN A 388 31.52 -12.07 12.06
CA ASN A 388 30.25 -11.86 11.36
C ASN A 388 30.11 -10.36 11.09
N LEU A 389 30.25 -9.95 9.82
CA LEU A 389 30.26 -8.55 9.38
C LEU A 389 29.00 -7.79 9.82
N TRP A 390 27.84 -8.44 9.84
CA TRP A 390 26.58 -7.82 10.20
C TRP A 390 26.56 -7.35 11.66
N SER A 391 26.78 -8.30 12.58
CA SER A 391 26.80 -8.04 14.02
C SER A 391 27.93 -7.10 14.44
N TYR A 392 29.09 -7.22 13.79
CA TYR A 392 30.25 -6.38 14.06
C TYR A 392 30.01 -4.94 13.60
N SER A 393 29.54 -4.74 12.36
CA SER A 393 29.21 -3.41 11.83
C SER A 393 28.09 -2.75 12.61
N LYS A 394 27.06 -3.48 13.04
CA LYS A 394 25.97 -2.94 13.88
C LYS A 394 26.51 -2.25 15.14
N THR A 395 27.56 -2.83 15.72
CA THR A 395 28.14 -2.35 16.98
C THR A 395 29.20 -1.26 16.77
N HIS A 396 30.00 -1.37 15.70
CA HIS A 396 31.24 -0.61 15.56
C HIS A 396 31.32 0.30 14.33
N ALA A 397 30.46 0.10 13.34
CA ALA A 397 30.39 0.89 12.11
C ALA A 397 28.94 0.98 11.58
N PRO A 398 28.04 1.71 12.26
CA PRO A 398 26.61 1.74 11.95
C PRO A 398 26.29 2.17 10.52
N THR A 399 27.09 3.07 9.93
CA THR A 399 26.92 3.49 8.53
C THR A 399 27.07 2.32 7.57
N LEU A 400 28.05 1.43 7.79
CA LEU A 400 28.23 0.23 6.98
C LEU A 400 27.13 -0.81 7.25
N TYR A 401 26.68 -0.91 8.51
CA TYR A 401 25.57 -1.79 8.87
C TYR A 401 24.29 -1.42 8.12
N ASP A 402 23.92 -0.14 8.08
CA ASP A 402 22.70 0.31 7.40
C ASP A 402 22.72 -0.01 5.90
N VAL A 403 23.89 0.16 5.27
CA VAL A 403 24.10 -0.15 3.85
C VAL A 403 23.99 -1.66 3.61
N ILE A 404 24.59 -2.48 4.47
CA ILE A 404 24.46 -3.94 4.41
C ILE A 404 23.00 -4.37 4.63
N ASP A 405 22.30 -3.79 5.61
CA ASP A 405 20.91 -4.12 5.94
C ASP A 405 19.94 -3.73 4.83
N SER A 406 20.25 -2.67 4.09
CA SER A 406 19.46 -2.23 2.93
C SER A 406 19.73 -3.11 1.70
N ALA A 407 20.98 -3.53 1.49
CA ALA A 407 21.40 -4.30 0.31
C ALA A 407 21.05 -5.81 0.39
N CYS A 408 20.70 -6.33 1.56
CA CYS A 408 20.57 -7.76 1.78
C CYS A 408 19.22 -8.12 2.41
N TRP A 409 18.43 -8.94 1.73
CA TRP A 409 17.10 -9.36 2.19
C TRP A 409 17.14 -10.42 3.30
N ASN A 410 18.24 -11.18 3.44
CA ASN A 410 18.39 -12.21 4.47
C ASN A 410 19.44 -11.84 5.52
N ARG A 411 18.99 -11.25 6.63
CA ARG A 411 19.84 -10.72 7.71
C ARG A 411 20.79 -11.78 8.28
N GLY A 412 22.08 -11.47 8.26
CA GLY A 412 23.12 -12.34 8.84
C GLY A 412 23.57 -13.51 7.95
N SER A 413 23.01 -13.66 6.75
CA SER A 413 23.50 -14.62 5.74
C SER A 413 24.78 -14.13 5.08
N HIS A 414 25.88 -14.87 5.23
CA HIS A 414 27.15 -14.55 4.57
C HIS A 414 27.07 -14.68 3.05
N ASP A 415 26.29 -15.64 2.55
CA ASP A 415 26.13 -15.88 1.11
C ASP A 415 25.36 -14.72 0.45
N ASN A 416 24.31 -14.23 1.13
CA ASN A 416 23.51 -13.12 0.62
C ASN A 416 24.31 -11.80 0.58
N LEU A 417 25.20 -11.57 1.56
CA LEU A 417 26.12 -10.43 1.52
C LEU A 417 27.18 -10.56 0.42
N LEU A 418 27.63 -11.78 0.09
CA LEU A 418 28.57 -12.00 -1.00
C LEU A 418 27.95 -11.68 -2.37
N GLU A 419 26.68 -12.04 -2.58
CA GLU A 419 25.91 -11.72 -3.78
C GLU A 419 25.68 -10.20 -3.94
N ASN A 420 25.30 -9.52 -2.85
CA ASN A 420 24.93 -8.10 -2.88
C ASN A 420 26.07 -7.16 -2.47
N LEU A 421 27.33 -7.63 -2.45
CA LEU A 421 28.47 -6.82 -2.02
C LEU A 421 28.69 -5.60 -2.94
N HIS A 422 28.26 -5.68 -4.20
CA HIS A 422 28.40 -4.60 -5.17
C HIS A 422 27.68 -3.33 -4.72
N GLU A 423 26.44 -3.43 -4.21
CA GLU A 423 25.66 -2.30 -3.68
C GLU A 423 26.38 -1.62 -2.50
N VAL A 424 27.03 -2.40 -1.63
CA VAL A 424 27.83 -1.86 -0.52
C VAL A 424 29.07 -1.11 -1.04
N LEU A 425 29.67 -1.61 -2.12
CA LEU A 425 30.88 -1.08 -2.74
C LEU A 425 30.62 0.10 -3.70
N GLU A 426 29.38 0.31 -4.14
CA GLU A 426 29.00 1.45 -4.97
C GLU A 426 29.28 2.78 -4.28
N TYR A 427 29.06 2.87 -2.97
CA TYR A 427 29.33 4.09 -2.21
C TYR A 427 30.80 4.54 -2.30
N PRO A 428 31.81 3.72 -1.94
CA PRO A 428 33.21 4.10 -2.15
C PRO A 428 33.61 4.15 -3.63
N ALA A 429 32.94 3.43 -4.55
CA ALA A 429 33.18 3.53 -5.98
C ALA A 429 32.75 4.88 -6.54
N HIS A 430 31.58 5.39 -6.13
CA HIS A 430 31.08 6.72 -6.48
C HIS A 430 32.07 7.82 -6.09
N ASP A 431 32.65 7.71 -4.89
CA ASP A 431 33.65 8.67 -4.41
C ASP A 431 34.99 8.63 -5.15
N LEU A 432 35.40 7.46 -5.66
CA LEU A 432 36.74 7.23 -6.18
C LEU A 432 36.81 7.19 -7.71
N LEU A 433 35.76 6.67 -8.37
CA LEU A 433 35.78 6.21 -9.76
C LEU A 433 34.76 6.92 -10.66
N HIS A 434 33.84 7.72 -10.12
CA HIS A 434 32.79 8.38 -10.91
C HIS A 434 33.34 9.26 -12.04
N LYS A 435 32.82 9.04 -13.25
CA LYS A 435 33.14 9.79 -14.47
C LYS A 435 32.43 11.16 -14.44
N GLY A 436 33.00 12.16 -13.76
CA GLY A 436 32.41 13.51 -13.62
C GLY A 436 33.39 14.62 -13.19
N GLU A 437 32.89 15.82 -12.88
CA GLU A 437 33.74 16.95 -12.43
C GLU A 437 34.38 16.69 -11.05
N TYR A 438 35.72 16.75 -10.96
CA TYR A 438 36.44 16.49 -9.71
C TYR A 438 36.54 17.73 -8.81
N LEU A 439 36.38 17.55 -7.49
CA LEU A 439 36.70 18.55 -6.48
C LEU A 439 38.08 18.25 -5.83
N GLU A 440 39.04 19.17 -5.91
CA GLU A 440 40.33 19.11 -5.19
C GLU A 440 40.24 19.84 -3.85
N THR A 441 40.79 19.22 -2.80
CA THR A 441 40.88 19.79 -1.45
C THR A 441 42.31 19.78 -0.91
N GLU A 442 42.73 20.91 -0.33
CA GLU A 442 43.95 20.99 0.49
C GLU A 442 43.58 20.73 1.96
N PHE A 443 44.13 19.66 2.53
CA PHE A 443 43.95 19.29 3.94
C PHE A 443 44.97 20.03 4.83
N GLU A 444 44.49 20.89 5.73
CA GLU A 444 45.27 21.38 6.88
C GLU A 444 44.69 20.75 8.15
N ASN A 445 45.51 19.98 8.89
CA ASN A 445 45.17 19.41 10.19
C ASN A 445 43.85 18.60 10.25
N GLY A 446 43.48 17.94 9.15
CA GLY A 446 42.29 17.09 9.13
C GLY A 446 40.96 17.84 8.98
N MET A 447 40.97 19.14 8.66
CA MET A 447 39.77 19.89 8.26
C MET A 447 39.94 20.50 6.87
N ILE A 448 38.85 20.51 6.10
CA ILE A 448 38.81 20.99 4.71
C ILE A 448 38.96 22.52 4.73
N SER A 449 40.04 23.04 4.13
CA SER A 449 40.34 24.48 4.13
C SER A 449 39.89 25.20 2.84
N ARG A 450 39.87 24.50 1.70
CA ARG A 450 39.44 25.00 0.37
C ARG A 450 38.99 23.87 -0.55
N VAL A 451 38.02 24.18 -1.42
CA VAL A 451 37.52 23.30 -2.48
C VAL A 451 37.72 23.98 -3.84
N ARG A 452 38.21 23.25 -4.85
CA ARG A 452 38.28 23.71 -6.25
C ARG A 452 37.72 22.65 -7.20
N VAL A 453 36.87 23.06 -8.14
CA VAL A 453 36.45 22.24 -9.28
C VAL A 453 37.61 22.19 -10.29
N ILE A 454 38.04 21.00 -10.70
CA ILE A 454 39.05 20.80 -11.74
C ILE A 454 38.43 19.96 -12.87
N PRO A 455 38.45 20.44 -14.12
CA PRO A 455 38.05 19.63 -15.27
C PRO A 455 38.96 18.41 -15.46
N ASP A 456 38.36 17.31 -15.86
CA ASP A 456 38.91 15.98 -16.14
C ASP A 456 40.21 15.98 -16.98
N GLN A 457 41.39 16.10 -16.34
CA GLN A 457 42.70 15.99 -17.00
C GLN A 457 43.83 15.30 -16.20
N ASP A 458 43.59 14.75 -15.00
CA ASP A 458 44.68 14.30 -14.11
C ASP A 458 44.79 12.77 -13.95
N ARG A 459 45.28 12.09 -15.01
CA ARG A 459 45.50 10.62 -15.08
C ARG A 459 46.26 9.99 -13.89
N VAL A 460 47.03 10.77 -13.13
CA VAL A 460 47.77 10.27 -11.96
C VAL A 460 46.84 10.04 -10.76
N ARG A 461 45.79 10.86 -10.62
CA ARG A 461 44.81 10.76 -9.52
C ARG A 461 43.90 9.56 -9.73
N ASP A 462 43.50 9.29 -10.97
CA ASP A 462 42.68 8.12 -11.34
C ASP A 462 43.39 6.82 -10.98
N VAL A 463 44.70 6.71 -11.27
CA VAL A 463 45.51 5.52 -10.93
C VAL A 463 45.61 5.32 -9.41
N ILE A 464 45.68 6.40 -8.64
CA ILE A 464 45.72 6.34 -7.17
C ILE A 464 44.37 5.88 -6.62
N ASN A 465 43.26 6.49 -7.08
CA ASN A 465 41.90 6.15 -6.68
C ASN A 465 41.52 4.72 -7.05
N ALA A 466 41.81 4.32 -8.28
CA ALA A 466 41.74 2.94 -8.77
C ALA A 466 42.48 1.96 -7.84
N GLY A 467 43.72 2.31 -7.46
CA GLY A 467 44.50 1.52 -6.51
C GLY A 467 43.85 1.42 -5.13
N ILE A 468 43.25 2.50 -4.62
CA ILE A 468 42.55 2.52 -3.33
C ILE A 468 41.32 1.60 -3.39
N MET A 469 40.50 1.72 -4.44
CA MET A 469 39.28 0.93 -4.57
C MET A 469 39.58 -0.58 -4.58
N VAL A 470 40.56 -1.03 -5.37
CA VAL A 470 40.95 -2.46 -5.40
C VAL A 470 41.36 -2.97 -4.03
N ARG A 471 42.06 -2.14 -3.24
CA ARG A 471 42.49 -2.53 -1.89
C ARG A 471 41.35 -2.54 -0.87
N ILE A 472 40.31 -1.72 -1.06
CA ILE A 472 39.08 -1.81 -0.27
C ILE A 472 38.39 -3.15 -0.56
N VAL A 473 38.23 -3.50 -1.84
CA VAL A 473 37.66 -4.80 -2.25
C VAL A 473 38.48 -5.98 -1.73
N GLU A 474 39.81 -5.88 -1.72
CA GLU A 474 40.66 -6.90 -1.09
C GLU A 474 40.38 -7.09 0.40
N ILE A 475 40.10 -6.03 1.16
CA ILE A 475 39.79 -6.16 2.58
C ILE A 475 38.47 -6.92 2.77
N PHE A 476 37.41 -6.54 2.05
CA PHE A 476 36.12 -7.25 2.11
C PHE A 476 36.26 -8.71 1.66
N HIS A 477 37.01 -8.98 0.59
CA HIS A 477 37.30 -10.34 0.14
C HIS A 477 37.98 -11.19 1.23
N HIS A 478 38.93 -10.63 2.01
CA HIS A 478 39.55 -11.36 3.12
C HIS A 478 38.60 -11.58 4.30
N LEU A 479 37.78 -10.57 4.63
CA LEU A 479 36.78 -10.67 5.71
C LEU A 479 35.68 -11.68 5.38
N LEU A 480 35.36 -11.85 4.10
CA LEU A 480 34.41 -12.83 3.58
C LEU A 480 35.06 -14.20 3.27
N GLY A 481 36.22 -14.48 3.86
CA GLY A 481 36.85 -15.80 3.78
C GLY A 481 37.47 -16.15 2.42
N LYS A 482 37.79 -15.14 1.60
CA LYS A 482 38.38 -15.29 0.25
C LYS A 482 37.52 -16.12 -0.71
N GLN A 483 36.20 -16.06 -0.53
CA GLN A 483 35.24 -16.64 -1.47
C GLN A 483 35.21 -15.82 -2.77
N PRO A 484 34.89 -16.46 -3.92
CA PRO A 484 34.72 -15.74 -5.17
C PRO A 484 33.70 -14.60 -5.02
N LEU A 485 34.07 -13.42 -5.51
CA LEU A 485 33.20 -12.26 -5.54
C LEU A 485 32.27 -12.31 -6.76
N SER A 486 31.09 -11.70 -6.63
CA SER A 486 30.02 -11.76 -7.62
C SER A 486 30.38 -11.08 -8.96
N GLU A 487 29.57 -11.33 -10.00
CA GLU A 487 29.77 -10.73 -11.31
C GLU A 487 29.53 -9.21 -11.29
N GLU A 488 28.63 -8.75 -10.46
CA GLU A 488 28.28 -7.34 -10.25
C GLU A 488 29.46 -6.57 -9.63
N VAL A 489 30.20 -7.18 -8.69
CA VAL A 489 31.46 -6.60 -8.18
C VAL A 489 32.53 -6.56 -9.28
N CYS A 490 32.55 -7.54 -10.19
CA CYS A 490 33.42 -7.52 -11.36
C CYS A 490 33.04 -6.39 -12.31
N ALA A 491 31.75 -6.22 -12.63
CA ALA A 491 31.24 -5.16 -13.49
C ALA A 491 31.59 -3.78 -12.92
N LEU A 492 31.35 -3.57 -11.62
CA LEU A 492 31.69 -2.34 -10.88
C LEU A 492 33.15 -1.92 -11.07
N LEU A 493 34.08 -2.88 -11.15
CA LEU A 493 35.53 -2.62 -11.26
C LEU A 493 36.07 -2.63 -12.70
N THR A 494 35.31 -3.10 -13.68
CA THR A 494 35.85 -3.40 -15.02
C THR A 494 35.07 -2.78 -16.18
N GLU A 495 33.74 -2.65 -16.09
CA GLU A 495 32.90 -2.25 -17.24
C GLU A 495 31.67 -1.38 -16.90
N HIS A 496 31.55 -0.87 -15.67
CA HIS A 496 30.43 -0.01 -15.26
C HIS A 496 30.33 1.33 -16.03
N GLU A 497 29.11 1.73 -16.38
CA GLU A 497 28.82 2.91 -17.21
C GLU A 497 29.29 4.22 -16.54
N ASP A 498 28.97 4.39 -15.26
CA ASP A 498 29.32 5.61 -14.50
C ASP A 498 30.74 5.64 -13.92
N TYR A 499 31.48 4.51 -13.88
CA TYR A 499 32.76 4.40 -13.18
C TYR A 499 33.94 4.12 -14.11
N HIS A 500 35.09 4.76 -13.85
CA HIS A 500 36.33 4.49 -14.56
C HIS A 500 36.79 3.05 -14.30
N PRO A 501 37.08 2.25 -15.36
CA PRO A 501 37.49 0.86 -15.20
C PRO A 501 38.85 0.78 -14.50
N VAL A 502 38.92 -0.06 -13.47
CA VAL A 502 40.06 -0.15 -12.55
C VAL A 502 40.91 -1.40 -12.81
N LEU A 503 40.26 -2.48 -13.22
CA LEU A 503 40.88 -3.74 -13.61
C LEU A 503 40.39 -4.15 -15.00
N THR A 504 41.12 -5.07 -15.64
CA THR A 504 40.52 -5.88 -16.70
C THR A 504 39.74 -7.02 -16.05
N ARG A 505 38.71 -7.54 -16.73
CA ARG A 505 37.99 -8.76 -16.29
C ARG A 505 38.95 -9.91 -16.00
N GLU A 506 39.97 -10.11 -16.83
CA GLU A 506 41.06 -11.09 -16.59
C GLU A 506 41.85 -10.80 -15.30
N GLY A 507 42.13 -9.53 -15.01
CA GLY A 507 42.85 -9.10 -13.81
C GLY A 507 42.01 -9.21 -12.52
N PHE A 508 40.69 -9.04 -12.62
CA PHE A 508 39.76 -9.29 -11.53
C PHE A 508 39.73 -10.78 -11.17
N LEU A 509 39.49 -11.65 -12.16
CA LEU A 509 39.41 -13.09 -11.95
C LEU A 509 40.71 -13.67 -11.38
N ALA A 510 41.86 -13.25 -11.91
CA ALA A 510 43.15 -13.69 -11.38
C ALA A 510 43.38 -13.31 -9.90
N ARG A 511 42.64 -12.33 -9.36
CA ARG A 511 42.84 -11.75 -8.04
C ARG A 511 41.76 -12.14 -7.02
N PHE A 512 40.51 -12.29 -7.44
CA PHE A 512 39.35 -12.50 -6.59
C PHE A 512 38.55 -13.77 -6.91
N ASP A 513 38.89 -14.46 -8.00
CA ASP A 513 38.35 -15.80 -8.33
C ASP A 513 39.44 -16.69 -8.96
N PRO A 514 40.56 -16.95 -8.25
CA PRO A 514 41.71 -17.65 -8.82
C PRO A 514 41.46 -19.14 -9.07
N ASP A 515 40.49 -19.74 -8.37
CA ASP A 515 40.16 -21.17 -8.48
C ASP A 515 39.00 -21.43 -9.46
N GLY A 516 38.15 -20.44 -9.74
CA GLY A 516 37.06 -20.50 -10.72
C GLY A 516 35.93 -21.42 -10.24
N ASN A 517 34.88 -20.88 -9.65
CA ASN A 517 33.72 -21.64 -9.17
C ASN A 517 32.76 -22.14 -10.28
N VAL A 518 33.19 -22.20 -11.54
CA VAL A 518 32.56 -23.08 -12.52
C VAL A 518 33.25 -24.44 -12.38
N PRO A 519 32.56 -25.51 -11.91
CA PRO A 519 33.17 -26.83 -11.89
C PRO A 519 33.60 -27.16 -13.32
N ALA A 520 34.90 -27.12 -13.58
CA ALA A 520 35.44 -27.50 -14.86
C ALA A 520 35.00 -28.95 -15.09
N GLN A 521 34.17 -29.20 -16.11
CA GLN A 521 34.03 -30.56 -16.60
C GLN A 521 35.43 -30.98 -17.08
N GLU A 522 36.10 -31.85 -16.31
CA GLU A 522 37.49 -32.26 -16.52
C GLU A 522 37.73 -32.87 -17.92
N ASP A 523 36.65 -33.28 -18.62
CA ASP A 523 36.60 -33.83 -19.97
C ASP A 523 36.00 -32.89 -21.05
N SER A 524 35.87 -31.58 -20.80
CA SER A 524 35.33 -30.63 -21.78
C SER A 524 36.37 -30.16 -22.82
N SER A 525 35.96 -30.04 -24.08
CA SER A 525 36.80 -29.44 -25.15
C SER A 525 36.79 -27.91 -25.14
N LEU A 526 35.97 -27.28 -24.30
CA LEU A 526 35.87 -25.82 -24.14
C LEU A 526 36.87 -25.31 -23.09
N SER A 527 37.49 -24.16 -23.33
CA SER A 527 38.27 -23.49 -22.28
C SER A 527 37.35 -22.96 -21.16
N ARG A 528 37.89 -22.75 -19.95
CA ARG A 528 37.11 -22.18 -18.82
C ARG A 528 36.42 -20.86 -19.17
N ARG A 529 37.07 -20.01 -19.98
CA ARG A 529 36.49 -18.76 -20.48
C ARG A 529 35.24 -19.01 -21.33
N GLU A 530 35.28 -20.04 -22.18
CA GLU A 530 34.17 -20.40 -23.05
C GLU A 530 33.01 -21.02 -22.28
N GLN A 531 33.31 -21.83 -21.26
CA GLN A 531 32.29 -22.40 -20.37
C GLN A 531 31.54 -21.29 -19.62
N ARG A 532 32.26 -20.26 -19.15
CA ARG A 532 31.66 -19.10 -18.51
C ARG A 532 30.82 -18.27 -19.48
N GLN A 533 31.34 -17.95 -20.67
CA GLN A 533 30.59 -17.23 -21.71
C GLN A 533 29.30 -17.96 -22.12
N LEU A 534 29.33 -19.30 -22.15
CA LEU A 534 28.15 -20.10 -22.41
C LEU A 534 27.16 -20.05 -21.24
N ALA A 535 27.64 -20.17 -20.00
CA ALA A 535 26.81 -20.11 -18.81
C ALA A 535 26.13 -18.73 -18.65
N GLU A 536 26.85 -17.62 -18.87
CA GLU A 536 26.30 -16.26 -18.88
C GLU A 536 25.18 -16.14 -19.93
N ALA A 537 25.46 -16.48 -21.18
CA ALA A 537 24.46 -16.39 -22.25
C ALA A 537 23.23 -17.30 -22.02
N LEU A 538 23.41 -18.46 -21.39
CA LEU A 538 22.30 -19.34 -21.02
C LEU A 538 21.51 -18.78 -19.85
N GLY A 539 22.17 -18.25 -18.82
CA GLY A 539 21.54 -17.63 -17.65
C GLY A 539 20.63 -16.48 -18.06
N GLU A 540 21.16 -15.51 -18.83
CA GLU A 540 20.39 -14.37 -19.37
C GLU A 540 19.19 -14.82 -20.21
N PHE A 541 19.37 -15.87 -21.02
CA PHE A 541 18.26 -16.40 -21.80
C PHE A 541 17.26 -17.19 -20.95
N GLU A 542 17.65 -17.76 -19.81
CA GLU A 542 16.77 -18.54 -18.93
C GLU A 542 16.05 -17.69 -17.87
N ASP A 543 16.61 -16.53 -17.53
CA ASP A 543 16.01 -15.60 -16.57
C ASP A 543 14.72 -15.00 -17.13
N MET A 544 13.57 -15.46 -16.64
CA MET A 544 12.28 -15.02 -17.13
C MET A 544 11.89 -13.61 -16.66
N ASP A 545 12.55 -13.11 -15.61
CA ASP A 545 12.34 -11.77 -15.07
C ASP A 545 13.06 -10.72 -15.94
N GLU A 546 14.10 -11.13 -16.67
CA GLU A 546 14.84 -10.29 -17.62
C GLU A 546 14.41 -10.46 -19.08
N HIS A 547 14.45 -9.35 -19.82
CA HIS A 547 14.07 -9.31 -21.23
C HIS A 547 15.26 -9.50 -22.17
N ILE A 548 15.04 -10.22 -23.28
CA ILE A 548 16.04 -10.29 -24.35
C ILE A 548 16.08 -8.94 -25.10
N HIS A 549 17.25 -8.31 -25.12
CA HIS A 549 17.51 -7.00 -25.71
C HIS A 549 18.68 -7.05 -26.71
N ARG A 550 19.01 -5.91 -27.33
CA ARG A 550 19.99 -5.81 -28.42
C ARG A 550 21.40 -6.26 -28.00
N ASP A 551 21.89 -5.79 -26.86
CA ASP A 551 23.28 -5.99 -26.45
C ASP A 551 23.58 -7.45 -26.13
N LEU A 552 22.62 -8.13 -25.49
CA LEU A 552 22.69 -9.58 -25.29
C LEU A 552 22.81 -10.35 -26.62
N LEU A 553 22.06 -9.94 -27.67
CA LEU A 553 22.19 -10.54 -29.00
C LEU A 553 23.55 -10.25 -29.65
N GLU A 554 24.12 -9.06 -29.45
CA GLU A 554 25.47 -8.70 -29.91
C GLU A 554 26.56 -9.53 -29.21
N GLN A 555 26.43 -9.74 -27.89
CA GLN A 555 27.31 -10.61 -27.11
C GLN A 555 27.23 -12.07 -27.58
N VAL A 556 26.00 -12.62 -27.74
CA VAL A 556 25.77 -13.95 -28.31
C VAL A 556 26.39 -14.04 -29.72
N ASN A 557 26.24 -12.99 -30.53
CA ASN A 557 26.78 -12.96 -31.87
C ASN A 557 28.31 -13.06 -31.91
N ALA A 558 28.98 -12.42 -30.96
CA ALA A 558 30.43 -12.47 -30.81
C ALA A 558 30.91 -13.84 -30.30
N SER A 559 30.24 -14.37 -29.27
CA SER A 559 30.61 -15.62 -28.60
C SER A 559 30.41 -16.86 -29.48
N PHE A 560 29.24 -16.99 -30.12
CA PHE A 560 28.88 -18.17 -30.93
C PHE A 560 29.49 -18.20 -32.34
N THR A 561 30.54 -17.41 -32.58
CA THR A 561 31.43 -17.62 -33.73
C THR A 561 32.19 -18.95 -33.63
N ARG A 562 32.39 -19.46 -32.40
CA ARG A 562 32.92 -20.79 -32.12
C ARG A 562 31.79 -21.80 -32.07
N ARG A 563 31.84 -22.80 -32.96
CA ARG A 563 30.74 -23.75 -33.15
C ARG A 563 30.63 -24.76 -32.02
N GLU A 564 31.73 -25.01 -31.30
CA GLU A 564 31.80 -25.93 -30.17
C GLU A 564 30.89 -25.50 -28.99
N LEU A 565 30.53 -24.22 -28.90
CA LEU A 565 29.56 -23.73 -27.91
C LEU A 565 28.12 -24.23 -28.15
N ILE A 566 27.83 -24.78 -29.33
CA ILE A 566 26.52 -25.34 -29.72
C ILE A 566 26.46 -26.85 -29.39
N ASP A 567 27.44 -27.37 -28.64
CA ASP A 567 27.35 -28.73 -28.12
C ASP A 567 26.40 -28.76 -26.91
N PHE A 568 25.21 -29.33 -27.11
CA PHE A 568 24.17 -29.45 -26.08
C PHE A 568 24.56 -30.33 -24.90
N ASN A 569 25.68 -31.05 -24.93
CA ASN A 569 26.23 -31.70 -23.73
C ASN A 569 26.65 -30.70 -22.66
N TYR A 570 26.86 -29.42 -23.04
CA TYR A 570 27.21 -28.32 -22.14
C TYR A 570 26.02 -27.41 -21.81
N TRP A 571 24.84 -27.67 -22.37
CA TRP A 571 23.63 -26.88 -22.13
C TRP A 571 22.75 -27.56 -21.07
N PRO A 572 21.93 -26.81 -20.33
CA PRO A 572 20.96 -27.38 -19.42
C PRO A 572 19.81 -28.10 -20.16
N GLU A 573 18.91 -28.70 -19.38
CA GLU A 573 17.68 -29.31 -19.90
C GLU A 573 16.84 -28.31 -20.70
N PRO A 574 16.02 -28.76 -21.68
CA PRO A 574 15.27 -27.85 -22.54
C PRO A 574 14.30 -26.96 -21.76
N SER A 575 14.49 -25.66 -21.93
CA SER A 575 13.74 -24.56 -21.35
C SER A 575 13.35 -23.59 -22.47
N LEU A 576 12.36 -22.71 -22.23
CA LEU A 576 12.00 -21.70 -23.23
C LEU A 576 13.15 -20.72 -23.51
N GLY A 577 14.01 -20.47 -22.52
CA GLY A 577 15.24 -19.69 -22.69
C GLY A 577 16.23 -20.35 -23.65
N THR A 578 16.57 -21.61 -23.40
CA THR A 578 17.49 -22.34 -24.29
C THR A 578 16.89 -22.59 -25.68
N ASP A 579 15.58 -22.80 -25.79
CA ASP A 579 14.89 -22.89 -27.08
C ASP A 579 14.95 -21.56 -27.85
N CYS A 580 14.80 -20.43 -27.16
CA CYS A 580 14.90 -19.09 -27.75
C CYS A 580 16.30 -18.84 -28.32
N LEU A 581 17.35 -19.14 -27.55
CA LEU A 581 18.74 -19.05 -28.03
C LEU A 581 18.99 -19.97 -29.23
N ALA A 582 18.51 -21.22 -29.16
CA ALA A 582 18.66 -22.17 -30.26
C ALA A 582 17.93 -21.71 -31.55
N ALA A 583 16.72 -21.14 -31.41
CA ALA A 583 15.96 -20.59 -32.52
C ALA A 583 16.68 -19.40 -33.17
N TYR A 584 17.26 -18.50 -32.37
CA TYR A 584 18.05 -17.37 -32.85
C TYR A 584 19.28 -17.82 -33.63
N LEU A 585 20.08 -18.73 -33.05
CA LEU A 585 21.29 -19.26 -33.68
C LEU A 585 20.98 -20.01 -34.99
N LEU A 586 19.90 -20.78 -35.01
CA LEU A 586 19.45 -21.48 -36.22
C LEU A 586 18.99 -20.51 -37.32
N TYR A 587 18.27 -19.46 -36.93
CA TYR A 587 17.88 -18.38 -37.83
C TYR A 587 19.09 -17.67 -38.43
N LYS A 588 20.10 -17.39 -37.61
CA LYS A 588 21.36 -16.79 -38.05
C LYS A 588 22.14 -17.71 -38.99
N ASP A 589 22.24 -19.00 -38.68
CA ASP A 589 22.89 -19.99 -39.54
C ASP A 589 22.26 -20.03 -40.93
N PHE A 590 20.91 -20.01 -41.00
CA PHE A 590 20.18 -20.00 -42.27
C PHE A 590 20.52 -18.75 -43.10
N HIS A 591 20.49 -17.56 -42.49
CA HIS A 591 20.80 -16.30 -43.19
C HIS A 591 22.27 -16.20 -43.63
N ASN A 592 23.18 -16.76 -42.83
CA ASN A 592 24.60 -16.85 -43.15
C ASN A 592 24.96 -18.04 -44.07
N ARG A 593 23.99 -18.88 -44.44
CA ARG A 593 24.16 -20.07 -45.28
C ARG A 593 25.12 -21.11 -44.67
N VAL A 594 25.06 -21.27 -43.35
CA VAL A 594 25.77 -22.28 -42.58
C VAL A 594 24.85 -23.50 -42.40
N GLY A 595 25.39 -24.70 -42.60
CA GLY A 595 24.63 -25.96 -42.52
C GLY A 595 25.54 -27.11 -42.10
N ASP A 596 26.10 -27.00 -40.90
CA ASP A 596 27.01 -28.00 -40.33
C ASP A 596 26.30 -28.94 -39.35
N ALA A 597 27.07 -29.81 -38.69
CA ALA A 597 26.51 -30.74 -37.70
C ALA A 597 25.86 -30.01 -36.51
N HIS A 598 26.34 -28.82 -36.16
CA HIS A 598 25.79 -28.00 -35.09
C HIS A 598 24.46 -27.35 -35.52
N THR A 599 24.32 -26.92 -36.78
CA THR A 599 23.05 -26.47 -37.35
C THR A 599 21.98 -27.58 -37.30
N GLN A 600 22.37 -28.83 -37.62
CA GLN A 600 21.47 -29.99 -37.51
C GLN A 600 21.09 -30.29 -36.05
N ALA A 601 22.01 -30.10 -35.12
CA ALA A 601 21.76 -30.26 -33.69
C ALA A 601 20.76 -29.21 -33.18
N LEU A 602 20.93 -27.93 -33.55
CA LEU A 602 19.99 -26.85 -33.22
C LEU A 602 18.57 -27.19 -33.69
N HIS A 603 18.43 -27.68 -34.93
CA HIS A 603 17.13 -28.11 -35.45
C HIS A 603 16.55 -29.29 -34.65
N SER A 604 17.38 -30.29 -34.34
CA SER A 604 16.95 -31.47 -33.57
C SER A 604 16.51 -31.13 -32.15
N ARG A 605 17.15 -30.13 -31.52
CA ARG A 605 16.77 -29.63 -30.19
C ARG A 605 15.38 -29.01 -30.18
N LEU A 606 15.08 -28.17 -31.17
CA LEU A 606 13.78 -27.48 -31.27
C LEU A 606 12.61 -28.42 -31.62
N GLN A 607 12.89 -29.61 -32.15
CA GLN A 607 11.89 -30.67 -32.32
C GLN A 607 11.37 -31.25 -31.01
N ASP A 608 12.15 -31.11 -29.93
CA ASP A 608 11.83 -31.69 -28.64
C ASP A 608 10.87 -30.79 -27.85
N GLY A 609 9.62 -30.67 -28.29
CA GLY A 609 8.52 -30.15 -27.48
C GLY A 609 8.51 -28.64 -27.20
N VAL A 610 9.19 -27.80 -28.00
CA VAL A 610 9.24 -26.33 -27.81
C VAL A 610 7.86 -25.69 -27.67
N PHE A 611 6.92 -26.02 -28.57
CA PHE A 611 5.57 -25.47 -28.52
C PHE A 611 4.69 -26.08 -27.42
N GLN A 612 5.05 -27.28 -26.93
CA GLN A 612 4.42 -27.84 -25.74
C GLN A 612 4.84 -27.07 -24.48
N ARG A 613 6.11 -26.66 -24.37
CA ARG A 613 6.58 -25.77 -23.29
C ARG A 613 5.92 -24.40 -23.38
N ALA A 614 5.82 -23.82 -24.58
CA ALA A 614 5.13 -22.55 -24.79
C ALA A 614 3.66 -22.63 -24.35
N LEU A 615 2.97 -23.73 -24.67
CA LEU A 615 1.60 -23.96 -24.21
C LEU A 615 1.51 -24.09 -22.69
N THR A 616 2.40 -24.88 -22.07
CA THR A 616 2.42 -25.06 -20.62
C THR A 616 2.57 -23.71 -19.89
N LEU A 617 3.43 -22.82 -20.40
CA LEU A 617 3.62 -21.50 -19.82
C LEU A 617 2.34 -20.66 -19.92
N MET A 618 1.68 -20.63 -21.09
CA MET A 618 0.42 -19.89 -21.29
C MET A 618 -0.68 -20.37 -20.33
N LEU A 619 -0.74 -21.67 -20.08
CA LEU A 619 -1.77 -22.28 -19.23
C LEU A 619 -1.43 -22.29 -17.73
N ARG A 620 -0.23 -21.86 -17.33
CA ARG A 620 0.22 -21.86 -15.91
C ARG A 620 -0.73 -21.10 -14.99
N ARG A 621 -1.42 -20.07 -15.50
CA ARG A 621 -2.40 -19.26 -14.76
C ARG A 621 -3.79 -19.27 -15.44
N ALA A 622 -4.13 -20.33 -16.18
CA ALA A 622 -5.48 -20.49 -16.70
C ALA A 622 -6.45 -20.96 -15.61
N GLU A 623 -7.75 -20.66 -15.75
CA GLU A 623 -8.78 -21.18 -14.85
C GLU A 623 -8.93 -22.70 -15.02
N VAL A 624 -8.82 -23.45 -13.91
CA VAL A 624 -8.98 -24.90 -13.88
C VAL A 624 -10.25 -25.25 -13.09
N PRO A 625 -11.17 -26.07 -13.66
CA PRO A 625 -12.37 -26.49 -12.94
C PRO A 625 -12.02 -27.18 -11.61
N GLY A 626 -12.53 -26.63 -10.49
CA GLY A 626 -12.27 -27.12 -9.14
C GLY A 626 -11.21 -26.35 -8.34
N GLU A 627 -10.57 -25.34 -8.93
CA GLU A 627 -9.64 -24.43 -8.25
C GLU A 627 -10.23 -22.99 -8.30
N GLY A 628 -11.02 -22.60 -7.30
CA GLY A 628 -11.66 -21.27 -7.23
C GLY A 628 -12.99 -21.25 -6.46
N ARG A 629 -13.68 -20.08 -6.42
CA ARG A 629 -15.03 -19.95 -5.81
C ARG A 629 -16.15 -20.63 -6.62
N ASP A 630 -15.98 -20.78 -7.92
CA ASP A 630 -16.92 -21.47 -8.80
C ASP A 630 -16.27 -22.73 -9.38
N GLU A 631 -16.61 -23.89 -8.82
CA GLU A 631 -16.08 -25.20 -9.24
C GLU A 631 -16.47 -25.58 -10.69
N SER A 632 -17.32 -24.80 -11.36
CA SER A 632 -17.81 -25.06 -12.71
C SER A 632 -17.09 -24.32 -13.84
N VAL A 633 -16.12 -23.44 -13.52
CA VAL A 633 -15.46 -22.54 -14.48
C VAL A 633 -14.03 -23.02 -14.82
N GLY A 634 -13.68 -23.01 -16.11
CA GLY A 634 -12.33 -23.32 -16.63
C GLY A 634 -12.36 -24.17 -17.91
N PHE A 635 -11.21 -24.40 -18.53
CA PHE A 635 -11.12 -25.19 -19.77
C PHE A 635 -11.55 -26.65 -19.56
N SER A 636 -12.47 -27.13 -20.39
CA SER A 636 -12.87 -28.54 -20.37
C SER A 636 -11.75 -29.46 -20.89
N PRO A 637 -11.78 -30.78 -20.59
CA PRO A 637 -10.84 -31.73 -21.18
C PRO A 637 -10.83 -31.70 -22.71
N GLU A 638 -11.99 -31.49 -23.34
CA GLU A 638 -12.13 -31.31 -24.78
C GLU A 638 -11.42 -30.03 -25.28
N ASP A 639 -11.58 -28.90 -24.58
CA ASP A 639 -10.92 -27.63 -24.93
C ASP A 639 -9.40 -27.79 -24.87
N MET A 640 -8.89 -28.45 -23.82
CA MET A 640 -7.46 -28.70 -23.63
C MET A 640 -6.85 -29.55 -24.75
N VAL A 641 -7.62 -30.48 -25.33
CA VAL A 641 -7.19 -31.26 -26.50
C VAL A 641 -7.12 -30.37 -27.75
N GLN A 642 -8.11 -29.50 -27.97
CA GLN A 642 -8.14 -28.59 -29.11
C GLN A 642 -7.01 -27.55 -29.05
N ILE A 643 -6.77 -26.97 -27.87
CA ILE A 643 -5.67 -26.03 -27.62
C ILE A 643 -4.33 -26.71 -27.89
N ARG A 644 -4.12 -27.93 -27.36
CA ARG A 644 -2.88 -28.68 -27.59
C ARG A 644 -2.66 -28.99 -29.06
N ASN A 645 -3.70 -29.42 -29.77
CA ASN A 645 -3.65 -29.66 -31.20
C ASN A 645 -3.21 -28.40 -31.96
N TYR A 646 -3.78 -27.24 -31.62
CA TYR A 646 -3.42 -25.96 -32.24
C TYR A 646 -1.94 -25.58 -32.03
N PHE A 647 -1.34 -25.93 -30.90
CA PHE A 647 0.06 -25.61 -30.59
C PHE A 647 1.08 -26.62 -31.13
N THR A 648 0.71 -27.88 -31.33
CA THR A 648 1.70 -28.96 -31.53
C THR A 648 1.57 -29.69 -32.86
N GLU A 649 0.40 -29.68 -33.50
CA GLU A 649 0.18 -30.40 -34.76
C GLU A 649 0.48 -29.53 -35.99
N ALA A 650 0.95 -30.17 -37.06
CA ALA A 650 1.29 -29.47 -38.31
C ALA A 650 0.05 -28.79 -38.92
N GLU A 651 -1.10 -29.49 -38.92
CA GLU A 651 -2.40 -28.97 -39.33
C GLU A 651 -3.32 -28.90 -38.10
N ALA A 652 -3.71 -27.68 -37.73
CA ALA A 652 -4.62 -27.45 -36.60
C ALA A 652 -6.08 -27.70 -37.00
N GLU A 653 -6.86 -28.24 -36.06
CA GLU A 653 -8.30 -28.44 -36.22
C GLU A 653 -9.09 -27.13 -36.10
N LEU A 654 -8.65 -26.23 -35.21
CA LEU A 654 -9.20 -24.90 -35.06
C LEU A 654 -8.51 -23.91 -35.98
N ASP A 655 -9.30 -22.98 -36.54
CA ASP A 655 -8.75 -21.77 -37.16
C ASP A 655 -8.36 -20.74 -36.09
N GLN A 656 -7.65 -19.69 -36.50
CA GLN A 656 -7.16 -18.65 -35.59
C GLN A 656 -8.28 -17.97 -34.81
N ALA A 657 -9.42 -17.69 -35.46
CA ALA A 657 -10.53 -16.96 -34.83
C ALA A 657 -11.23 -17.83 -33.77
N ALA A 658 -11.44 -19.12 -34.08
CA ALA A 658 -11.99 -20.09 -33.14
C ALA A 658 -11.06 -20.32 -31.95
N MET A 659 -9.74 -20.37 -32.18
CA MET A 659 -8.75 -20.52 -31.12
C MET A 659 -8.74 -19.32 -30.17
N ILE A 660 -8.71 -18.09 -30.70
CA ILE A 660 -8.77 -16.88 -29.86
C ILE A 660 -10.08 -16.84 -29.08
N ALA A 661 -11.21 -17.13 -29.72
CA ALA A 661 -12.51 -17.17 -29.04
C ALA A 661 -12.57 -18.21 -27.91
N LEU A 662 -11.85 -19.33 -28.04
CA LEU A 662 -11.71 -20.33 -26.97
C LEU A 662 -10.83 -19.80 -25.82
N LEU A 663 -9.67 -19.22 -26.14
CA LEU A 663 -8.75 -18.66 -25.13
C LEU A 663 -9.38 -17.53 -24.32
N ASN A 664 -10.16 -16.65 -24.96
CA ASN A 664 -10.83 -15.52 -24.31
C ASN A 664 -11.84 -15.93 -23.22
N GLN A 665 -12.25 -17.21 -23.16
CA GLN A 665 -13.24 -17.67 -22.19
C GLN A 665 -12.64 -17.96 -20.81
N HIS A 666 -11.41 -18.47 -20.74
CA HIS A 666 -10.84 -19.04 -19.50
C HIS A 666 -9.38 -18.67 -19.25
N LEU A 667 -8.72 -17.93 -20.16
CA LEU A 667 -7.43 -17.33 -19.84
C LEU A 667 -7.61 -16.19 -18.83
N HIS A 668 -6.76 -16.18 -17.82
CA HIS A 668 -6.76 -15.11 -16.82
C HIS A 668 -6.42 -13.76 -17.46
N ARG A 669 -7.33 -12.81 -17.22
CA ARG A 669 -7.22 -11.44 -17.68
C ARG A 669 -6.58 -10.59 -16.60
N ASP A 670 -5.59 -9.79 -16.96
CA ASP A 670 -5.02 -8.73 -16.12
C ASP A 670 -5.90 -7.48 -16.19
N ASP A 671 -7.17 -7.64 -15.83
CA ASP A 671 -8.18 -6.58 -15.79
C ASP A 671 -8.17 -5.91 -14.41
N VAL A 672 -8.54 -4.62 -14.36
CA VAL A 672 -8.68 -3.89 -13.11
C VAL A 672 -9.94 -4.38 -12.40
N CYS A 673 -9.77 -4.99 -11.22
CA CYS A 673 -10.89 -5.42 -10.38
C CYS A 673 -11.27 -4.31 -9.38
N ARG A 674 -12.55 -3.94 -9.34
CA ARG A 674 -13.13 -3.04 -8.33
C ARG A 674 -14.33 -3.72 -7.70
N ARG A 675 -14.42 -3.66 -6.36
CA ARG A 675 -15.51 -4.27 -5.58
C ARG A 675 -15.81 -5.74 -5.97
N ALA A 676 -14.85 -6.65 -5.79
CA ALA A 676 -14.93 -8.12 -5.97
C ALA A 676 -15.49 -8.72 -7.27
N ASP A 677 -16.42 -8.07 -7.99
CA ASP A 677 -17.14 -8.62 -9.15
C ASP A 677 -17.08 -7.72 -10.39
N ARG A 678 -16.44 -6.54 -10.33
CA ARG A 678 -16.33 -5.62 -11.48
C ARG A 678 -14.94 -5.67 -12.08
N TYR A 679 -14.88 -6.10 -13.33
CA TYR A 679 -13.63 -6.23 -14.09
C TYR A 679 -13.64 -5.27 -15.27
N PHE A 680 -12.58 -4.47 -15.36
CA PHE A 680 -12.41 -3.48 -16.41
C PHE A 680 -11.15 -3.77 -17.22
N PRO A 681 -11.20 -3.75 -18.57
CA PRO A 681 -10.02 -3.96 -19.40
C PRO A 681 -8.94 -2.91 -19.13
N LYS A 682 -7.73 -3.35 -18.79
CA LYS A 682 -6.58 -2.48 -18.48
C LYS A 682 -6.02 -1.73 -19.69
N LEU A 683 -6.07 -2.33 -20.88
CA LEU A 683 -5.56 -1.74 -22.13
C LEU A 683 -6.67 -1.18 -23.03
N GLY A 684 -7.85 -1.80 -23.01
CA GLY A 684 -9.05 -1.34 -23.73
C GLY A 684 -9.94 -2.49 -24.22
N GLU A 685 -11.08 -2.16 -24.81
CA GLU A 685 -12.08 -3.16 -25.25
C GLU A 685 -11.64 -4.02 -26.44
N GLN A 686 -10.75 -3.51 -27.31
CA GLN A 686 -10.32 -4.22 -28.52
C GLN A 686 -9.08 -5.10 -28.29
N GLN A 687 -8.33 -4.87 -27.21
CA GLN A 687 -7.18 -5.67 -26.83
C GLN A 687 -7.30 -6.12 -25.37
N ILE A 688 -7.60 -7.40 -25.18
CA ILE A 688 -7.68 -8.01 -23.84
C ILE A 688 -6.28 -8.04 -23.23
N SER A 689 -6.17 -7.61 -21.97
CA SER A 689 -4.95 -7.71 -21.19
C SER A 689 -4.81 -9.13 -20.67
N TYR A 690 -3.99 -9.96 -21.31
CA TYR A 690 -3.72 -11.31 -20.80
C TYR A 690 -2.59 -11.27 -19.80
N HIS A 691 -2.76 -11.97 -18.69
CA HIS A 691 -1.77 -11.95 -17.63
C HIS A 691 -0.40 -12.51 -18.07
N PHE A 692 -0.36 -13.51 -18.95
CA PHE A 692 0.91 -14.03 -19.49
C PHE A 692 1.66 -13.04 -20.39
N LEU A 693 1.05 -11.90 -20.75
CA LEU A 693 1.64 -10.79 -21.50
C LEU A 693 1.76 -9.52 -20.64
N CYS A 694 1.83 -9.67 -19.31
CA CYS A 694 2.00 -8.54 -18.39
C CYS A 694 3.34 -7.84 -18.63
N ASP A 695 3.44 -6.54 -18.35
CA ASP A 695 4.65 -5.75 -18.62
C ASP A 695 5.77 -5.90 -17.59
N PHE A 696 5.47 -6.41 -16.39
CA PHE A 696 6.43 -6.55 -15.28
C PHE A 696 7.02 -7.97 -15.20
N ASP A 697 6.18 -9.00 -15.36
CA ASP A 697 6.55 -10.43 -15.30
C ASP A 697 6.42 -11.09 -16.70
N ASP A 698 7.02 -10.50 -17.74
CA ASP A 698 6.70 -10.94 -19.13
C ASP A 698 7.38 -12.24 -19.55
N ASP A 699 6.87 -13.34 -19.01
CA ASP A 699 7.33 -14.69 -19.27
C ASP A 699 7.24 -15.07 -20.78
N TYR A 700 6.46 -14.36 -21.61
CA TYR A 700 6.13 -14.83 -22.97
C TYR A 700 6.95 -14.20 -24.11
N GLN A 701 7.82 -13.22 -23.83
CA GLN A 701 8.70 -12.63 -24.85
C GLN A 701 9.47 -13.71 -25.64
N ARG A 702 10.05 -14.69 -24.94
CA ARG A 702 10.81 -15.79 -25.54
C ARG A 702 10.00 -16.58 -26.57
N VAL A 703 8.72 -16.82 -26.30
CA VAL A 703 7.82 -17.51 -27.25
C VAL A 703 7.55 -16.65 -28.49
N VAL A 704 7.34 -15.34 -28.32
CA VAL A 704 7.19 -14.39 -29.43
C VAL A 704 8.43 -14.43 -30.33
N LEU A 705 9.63 -14.40 -29.75
CA LEU A 705 10.90 -14.44 -30.47
C LEU A 705 11.14 -15.77 -31.19
N ILE A 706 10.88 -16.91 -30.51
CA ILE A 706 10.92 -18.24 -31.12
C ILE A 706 10.01 -18.29 -32.35
N CYS A 707 8.76 -17.84 -32.23
CA CYS A 707 7.81 -17.82 -33.34
C CYS A 707 8.29 -16.90 -34.47
N PHE A 708 8.82 -15.72 -34.13
CA PHE A 708 9.32 -14.74 -35.09
C PHE A 708 10.49 -15.28 -35.92
N TRP A 709 11.44 -15.98 -35.30
CA TRP A 709 12.60 -16.54 -36.00
C TRP A 709 12.27 -17.82 -36.77
N LEU A 710 11.56 -18.78 -36.16
CA LEU A 710 11.30 -20.09 -36.78
C LEU A 710 10.34 -20.02 -37.96
N LYS A 711 9.35 -19.12 -37.97
CA LYS A 711 8.41 -18.98 -39.11
C LYS A 711 9.12 -18.62 -40.43
N GLN A 712 10.32 -18.06 -40.34
CA GLN A 712 11.12 -17.62 -41.49
C GLN A 712 11.96 -18.76 -42.08
N LEU A 713 11.97 -19.93 -41.43
CA LEU A 713 12.80 -21.07 -41.80
C LEU A 713 11.96 -22.14 -42.53
N PRO A 714 12.53 -22.81 -43.55
CA PRO A 714 11.85 -23.88 -44.27
C PRO A 714 11.92 -25.21 -43.50
N LEU A 715 11.41 -25.23 -42.27
CA LEU A 715 11.43 -26.37 -41.34
C LEU A 715 10.01 -26.83 -40.97
N PRO A 716 9.80 -28.09 -40.53
CA PRO A 716 8.48 -28.58 -40.09
C PRO A 716 7.81 -27.75 -38.99
N GLU A 717 8.61 -27.11 -38.14
CA GLU A 717 8.17 -26.25 -37.04
C GLU A 717 7.75 -24.86 -37.52
N GLY A 718 8.22 -24.44 -38.71
CA GLY A 718 7.97 -23.12 -39.31
C GLY A 718 6.47 -22.81 -39.51
N PRO A 719 5.65 -23.72 -40.08
CA PRO A 719 4.21 -23.54 -40.15
C PRO A 719 3.51 -23.36 -38.80
N ILE A 720 3.94 -24.10 -37.76
CA ILE A 720 3.39 -23.99 -36.40
C ILE A 720 3.77 -22.62 -35.82
N ALA A 721 5.05 -22.25 -35.89
CA ALA A 721 5.54 -20.92 -35.50
C ALA A 721 4.79 -19.79 -36.23
N GLY A 722 4.53 -19.94 -37.53
CA GLY A 722 3.78 -18.97 -38.33
C GLY A 722 2.34 -18.79 -37.88
N ARG A 723 1.65 -19.89 -37.55
CA ARG A 723 0.29 -19.87 -37.01
C ARG A 723 0.22 -19.25 -35.61
N LEU A 724 1.15 -19.62 -34.72
CA LEU A 724 1.23 -19.04 -33.38
C LEU A 724 1.62 -17.56 -33.40
N TRP A 725 2.55 -17.17 -34.28
CA TRP A 725 2.90 -15.77 -34.55
C TRP A 725 1.65 -14.96 -34.94
N GLN A 726 0.87 -15.46 -35.90
CA GLN A 726 -0.36 -14.79 -36.31
C GLN A 726 -1.36 -14.68 -35.15
N MET A 727 -1.54 -15.74 -34.37
CA MET A 727 -2.41 -15.74 -33.19
C MET A 727 -1.97 -14.66 -32.19
N LEU A 728 -0.69 -14.61 -31.82
CA LEU A 728 -0.15 -13.61 -30.87
C LEU A 728 -0.30 -12.18 -31.40
N VAL A 729 -0.02 -11.94 -32.68
CA VAL A 729 -0.24 -10.63 -33.32
C VAL A 729 -1.72 -10.23 -33.30
N ALA A 730 -2.64 -11.17 -33.50
CA ALA A 730 -4.07 -10.87 -33.44
C ALA A 730 -4.59 -10.64 -32.01
N MET A 731 -3.97 -11.25 -31.00
CA MET A 731 -4.34 -11.08 -29.59
C MET A 731 -3.82 -9.77 -29.00
N ALA A 732 -2.56 -9.41 -29.27
CA ALA A 732 -1.91 -8.24 -28.67
C ALA A 732 -0.83 -7.63 -29.59
N PRO A 733 -1.22 -6.97 -30.70
CA PRO A 733 -0.29 -6.52 -31.74
C PRO A 733 0.77 -5.52 -31.23
N THR A 734 0.37 -4.55 -30.40
CA THR A 734 1.26 -3.51 -29.87
C THR A 734 2.29 -4.09 -28.90
N LYS A 735 1.87 -5.10 -28.11
CA LYS A 735 2.75 -5.85 -27.22
C LYS A 735 3.80 -6.67 -27.99
N VAL A 736 3.39 -7.35 -29.07
CA VAL A 736 4.32 -8.07 -29.95
C VAL A 736 5.33 -7.13 -30.60
N ILE A 737 4.92 -5.93 -31.02
CA ILE A 737 5.83 -4.90 -31.54
C ILE A 737 6.84 -4.49 -30.46
N ARG A 738 6.40 -4.23 -29.22
CA ARG A 738 7.25 -3.86 -28.08
C ARG A 738 8.32 -4.91 -27.78
N HIS A 739 7.93 -6.19 -27.77
CA HIS A 739 8.89 -7.28 -27.55
C HIS A 739 9.99 -7.35 -28.58
N LEU A 740 9.65 -7.09 -29.84
CA LEU A 740 10.62 -7.09 -30.93
C LEU A 740 11.44 -5.81 -30.93
N SER A 741 10.87 -4.66 -30.59
CA SER A 741 11.59 -3.39 -30.63
C SER A 741 12.77 -3.37 -29.66
N ARG A 742 12.70 -4.08 -28.52
CA ARG A 742 13.83 -4.24 -27.58
C ARG A 742 15.08 -4.86 -28.22
N LEU A 743 14.92 -5.70 -29.24
CA LEU A 743 16.05 -6.28 -29.98
C LEU A 743 16.78 -5.28 -30.89
N TYR A 744 16.15 -4.13 -31.14
CA TYR A 744 16.66 -3.07 -32.01
C TYR A 744 16.86 -1.75 -31.26
N SER A 745 16.53 -1.72 -29.96
CA SER A 745 16.65 -0.55 -29.10
C SER A 745 18.11 -0.31 -28.72
N ILE A 746 18.49 0.95 -28.49
CA ILE A 746 19.78 1.32 -27.87
C ILE A 746 19.67 1.55 -26.35
N ASP A 747 18.46 1.47 -25.81
CA ASP A 747 18.15 1.62 -24.39
C ASP A 747 17.30 0.41 -23.96
N ASP A 748 17.61 -0.13 -22.79
CA ASP A 748 16.99 -1.36 -22.29
C ASP A 748 15.61 -1.12 -21.64
N TYR A 749 15.37 0.11 -21.16
CA TYR A 749 14.14 0.52 -20.48
C TYR A 749 13.16 1.24 -21.42
N ARG A 750 13.66 1.99 -22.40
CA ARG A 750 12.89 2.76 -23.38
C ARG A 750 13.22 2.31 -24.79
N VAL A 751 12.20 2.28 -25.66
CA VAL A 751 12.43 1.94 -27.07
C VAL A 751 13.01 3.15 -27.79
N GLU A 752 14.32 3.14 -28.01
CA GLU A 752 15.04 4.20 -28.70
C GLU A 752 15.86 3.64 -29.86
N PHE A 753 15.91 4.36 -30.98
CA PHE A 753 16.65 3.93 -32.17
C PHE A 753 17.82 4.88 -32.37
N GLU A 754 18.97 4.34 -32.79
CA GLU A 754 20.19 5.11 -33.05
C GLU A 754 19.96 6.23 -34.06
N ASP A 755 19.12 6.00 -35.07
CA ASP A 755 18.68 7.00 -36.02
C ASP A 755 17.28 6.73 -36.60
N VAL A 756 16.76 7.72 -37.34
CA VAL A 756 15.42 7.66 -37.97
C VAL A 756 15.32 6.61 -39.06
N LEU A 757 16.42 6.26 -39.75
CA LEU A 757 16.39 5.24 -40.79
C LEU A 757 16.24 3.84 -40.18
N GLN A 758 16.96 3.54 -39.09
CA GLN A 758 16.80 2.28 -38.36
C GLN A 758 15.37 2.12 -37.82
N GLU A 759 14.79 3.20 -37.31
CA GLU A 759 13.39 3.23 -36.88
C GLU A 759 12.43 2.88 -38.03
N ILE A 760 12.62 3.49 -39.21
CA ILE A 760 11.80 3.19 -40.40
C ILE A 760 11.98 1.73 -40.83
N GLU A 761 13.23 1.25 -40.89
CA GLU A 761 13.55 -0.12 -41.27
C GLU A 761 12.91 -1.15 -40.32
N PHE A 762 12.86 -0.85 -39.02
CA PHE A 762 12.18 -1.68 -38.02
C PHE A 762 10.68 -1.80 -38.30
N TYR A 763 9.97 -0.68 -38.48
CA TYR A 763 8.54 -0.74 -38.75
C TYR A 763 8.22 -1.38 -40.11
N GLU A 764 9.04 -1.14 -41.14
CA GLU A 764 8.92 -1.84 -42.43
C GLU A 764 9.17 -3.35 -42.31
N LEU A 765 10.09 -3.77 -41.43
CA LEU A 765 10.30 -5.18 -41.08
C LEU A 765 9.05 -5.77 -40.43
N MET A 766 8.47 -5.11 -39.43
CA MET A 766 7.24 -5.57 -38.77
C MET A 766 6.08 -5.74 -39.76
N ASN A 767 5.90 -4.75 -40.63
CA ASN A 767 4.87 -4.78 -41.67
C ASN A 767 5.06 -5.93 -42.68
N ARG A 768 6.31 -6.20 -43.10
CA ARG A 768 6.62 -7.35 -43.96
C ARG A 768 6.34 -8.69 -43.30
N HIS A 769 6.36 -8.75 -41.97
CA HIS A 769 6.08 -9.95 -41.19
C HIS A 769 4.62 -10.10 -40.77
N GLY A 770 3.71 -9.35 -41.40
CA GLY A 770 2.27 -9.56 -41.29
C GLY A 770 1.61 -8.80 -40.15
N ILE A 771 2.30 -7.84 -39.53
CA ILE A 771 1.67 -6.85 -38.65
C ILE A 771 1.09 -5.75 -39.54
N ASP A 772 -0.17 -5.36 -39.32
CA ASP A 772 -0.79 -4.27 -40.08
C ASP A 772 -0.13 -2.93 -39.72
N GLN A 773 0.07 -2.07 -40.73
CA GLN A 773 0.66 -0.75 -40.54
C GLN A 773 -0.11 0.11 -39.53
N ALA A 774 -1.43 -0.10 -39.40
CA ALA A 774 -2.24 0.53 -38.37
C ALA A 774 -1.65 0.35 -36.97
N TYR A 775 -1.18 -0.86 -36.63
CA TYR A 775 -0.64 -1.17 -35.32
C TYR A 775 0.76 -0.60 -35.12
N THR A 776 1.61 -0.58 -36.15
CA THR A 776 2.93 0.05 -36.07
C THR A 776 2.84 1.56 -35.95
N ASP A 777 1.87 2.19 -36.63
CA ASP A 777 1.63 3.63 -36.50
C ASP A 777 1.05 3.97 -35.11
N ALA A 778 0.19 3.10 -34.55
CA ALA A 778 -0.34 3.28 -33.19
C ALA A 778 0.73 3.11 -32.10
N PHE A 779 1.61 2.12 -32.23
CA PHE A 779 2.76 1.96 -31.33
C PHE A 779 3.70 3.17 -31.36
N GLN A 780 3.86 3.83 -32.51
CA GLN A 780 4.59 5.10 -32.59
C GLN A 780 3.89 6.22 -31.81
N VAL A 781 2.55 6.32 -31.87
CA VAL A 781 1.79 7.28 -31.05
C VAL A 781 2.05 7.05 -29.56
N GLU A 782 1.94 5.80 -29.11
CA GLU A 782 2.21 5.40 -27.72
C GLU A 782 3.62 5.81 -27.27
N ARG A 783 4.63 5.45 -28.06
CA ARG A 783 6.04 5.69 -27.73
C ARG A 783 6.42 7.17 -27.73
N LEU A 784 5.87 7.96 -28.65
CA LEU A 784 6.32 9.34 -28.88
C LEU A 784 5.58 10.38 -28.03
N ARG A 785 4.41 10.05 -27.44
CA ARG A 785 3.56 10.99 -26.68
C ARG A 785 4.29 11.74 -25.56
N TYR A 786 5.19 11.06 -24.85
CA TYR A 786 5.93 11.59 -23.70
C TYR A 786 7.42 11.83 -23.99
N ASN A 787 7.84 11.75 -25.25
CA ASN A 787 9.23 11.96 -25.63
C ASN A 787 9.44 13.42 -26.10
N SER A 788 9.98 14.25 -25.21
CA SER A 788 10.23 15.68 -25.46
C SER A 788 11.17 15.94 -26.64
N GLU A 789 12.16 15.08 -26.87
CA GLU A 789 13.11 15.21 -27.99
C GLU A 789 12.46 14.92 -29.35
N ARG A 790 11.33 14.21 -29.36
CA ARG A 790 10.63 13.75 -30.57
C ARG A 790 9.23 14.36 -30.72
N ILE A 791 8.92 15.47 -30.05
CA ILE A 791 7.64 16.19 -30.16
C ILE A 791 7.24 16.44 -31.61
N GLY A 792 8.18 16.83 -32.49
CA GLY A 792 7.89 17.07 -33.90
C GLY A 792 7.41 15.83 -34.66
N ALA A 793 7.92 14.63 -34.31
CA ALA A 793 7.48 13.38 -34.91
C ALA A 793 6.07 12.99 -34.44
N TYR A 794 5.79 13.18 -33.14
CA TYR A 794 4.44 13.01 -32.59
C TYR A 794 3.44 13.99 -33.22
N HIS A 795 3.80 15.27 -33.32
CA HIS A 795 2.98 16.30 -33.97
C HIS A 795 2.63 15.92 -35.42
N GLY A 796 3.60 15.38 -36.18
CA GLY A 796 3.35 14.88 -37.53
C GLY A 796 2.37 13.70 -37.61
N LEU A 797 2.26 12.88 -36.55
CA LEU A 797 1.23 11.84 -36.45
C LEU A 797 -0.15 12.44 -36.13
N VAL A 798 -0.20 13.51 -35.33
CA VAL A 798 -1.45 14.25 -35.03
C VAL A 798 -1.97 14.97 -36.28
N GLU A 799 -1.08 15.55 -37.09
CA GLU A 799 -1.44 16.22 -38.36
C GLU A 799 -2.22 15.31 -39.33
N ARG A 800 -2.03 13.98 -39.25
CA ARG A 800 -2.75 13.01 -40.09
C ARG A 800 -4.26 13.02 -39.85
N ILE A 801 -4.74 13.49 -38.70
CA ILE A 801 -6.18 13.67 -38.46
C ILE A 801 -6.77 14.66 -39.49
N GLY A 802 -6.00 15.66 -39.92
CA GLY A 802 -6.36 16.58 -40.99
C GLY A 802 -6.78 15.90 -42.30
N ASP A 803 -6.22 14.73 -42.60
CA ASP A 803 -6.47 14.00 -43.84
C ASP A 803 -7.86 13.36 -43.91
N LEU A 804 -8.56 13.21 -42.77
CA LEU A 804 -9.92 12.68 -42.71
C LEU A 804 -10.93 13.63 -43.37
N ALA A 805 -10.77 14.94 -43.16
CA ALA A 805 -11.63 15.98 -43.70
C ALA A 805 -11.14 16.54 -45.05
N ASN A 806 -9.97 16.13 -45.52
CA ASN A 806 -9.38 16.62 -46.77
C ASN A 806 -10.22 16.19 -47.99
N ASP A 807 -10.79 17.14 -48.73
CA ASP A 807 -11.63 16.88 -49.92
C ASP A 807 -10.85 16.48 -51.19
N ASP A 808 -9.53 16.36 -51.13
CA ASP A 808 -8.71 15.95 -52.27
C ASP A 808 -9.04 14.53 -52.73
N ARG A 809 -9.68 14.42 -53.91
CA ARG A 809 -10.03 13.15 -54.57
C ARG A 809 -8.90 12.59 -55.44
N SER A 810 -7.71 13.18 -55.39
CA SER A 810 -6.53 12.63 -56.05
C SER A 810 -6.16 11.26 -55.47
N MET A 811 -5.33 10.50 -56.19
CA MET A 811 -4.81 9.22 -55.71
C MET A 811 -4.00 9.37 -54.42
N PHE A 812 -3.36 10.52 -54.22
CA PHE A 812 -2.56 10.84 -53.04
C PHE A 812 -3.46 11.21 -51.86
N GLY A 813 -4.41 12.14 -52.03
CA GLY A 813 -5.39 12.47 -51.00
C GLY A 813 -6.21 11.26 -50.53
N ALA A 814 -6.60 10.37 -51.45
CA ALA A 814 -7.27 9.11 -51.11
C ALA A 814 -6.35 8.08 -50.43
N ALA A 815 -5.03 8.18 -50.59
CA ALA A 815 -4.06 7.33 -49.88
C ALA A 815 -3.80 7.87 -48.46
N ASP A 816 -3.65 9.18 -48.30
CA ASP A 816 -3.42 9.83 -47.01
C ASP A 816 -4.64 9.65 -46.08
N ARG A 817 -5.86 9.83 -46.61
CA ARG A 817 -7.08 9.51 -45.85
C ARG A 817 -7.13 8.05 -45.38
N ARG A 818 -6.74 7.09 -46.24
CA ARG A 818 -6.70 5.67 -45.87
C ARG A 818 -5.68 5.38 -44.77
N ARG A 819 -4.56 6.11 -44.72
CA ARG A 819 -3.58 5.99 -43.64
C ARG A 819 -4.12 6.58 -42.33
N ALA A 820 -4.78 7.73 -42.38
CA ALA A 820 -5.43 8.31 -41.21
C ALA A 820 -6.52 7.38 -40.64
N GLU A 821 -7.38 6.83 -41.50
CA GLU A 821 -8.38 5.81 -41.11
C GLU A 821 -7.73 4.54 -40.53
N ALA A 822 -6.57 4.14 -41.04
CA ALA A 822 -5.83 2.99 -40.52
C ALA A 822 -5.25 3.27 -39.13
N LEU A 823 -4.62 4.42 -38.92
CA LEU A 823 -4.11 4.84 -37.62
C LEU A 823 -5.23 4.92 -36.58
N LEU A 824 -6.39 5.49 -36.92
CA LEU A 824 -7.55 5.49 -36.01
C LEU A 824 -8.01 4.08 -35.60
N ARG A 825 -7.91 3.08 -36.49
CA ARG A 825 -8.18 1.69 -36.10
C ARG A 825 -7.07 1.11 -35.22
N GLY A 826 -5.82 1.49 -35.48
CA GLY A 826 -4.65 1.03 -34.73
C GLY A 826 -4.65 1.50 -33.29
N ILE A 827 -4.97 2.77 -33.02
CA ILE A 827 -4.95 3.36 -31.68
C ILE A 827 -5.98 2.74 -30.73
N GLU A 828 -6.92 1.93 -31.22
CA GLU A 828 -7.82 1.14 -30.37
C GLU A 828 -7.09 0.01 -29.60
N HIS A 829 -5.80 -0.23 -29.90
CA HIS A 829 -4.96 -1.30 -29.34
C HIS A 829 -3.78 -0.77 -28.50
N ILE A 830 -3.77 0.53 -28.18
CA ILE A 830 -2.81 1.16 -27.25
C ILE A 830 -3.57 1.59 -25.97
N PRO A 831 -2.86 1.95 -24.88
CA PRO A 831 -3.49 2.41 -23.65
C PRO A 831 -4.52 3.52 -23.88
N GLU A 832 -5.64 3.41 -23.16
CA GLU A 832 -6.82 4.23 -23.40
C GLU A 832 -6.56 5.71 -23.10
N SER A 833 -5.77 6.00 -22.07
CA SER A 833 -5.35 7.37 -21.71
C SER A 833 -4.58 8.06 -22.84
N ILE A 834 -3.61 7.37 -23.45
CA ILE A 834 -2.80 7.91 -24.55
C ILE A 834 -3.65 8.11 -25.82
N ARG A 835 -4.59 7.19 -26.10
CA ARG A 835 -5.53 7.33 -27.21
C ARG A 835 -6.35 8.62 -27.10
N ILE A 836 -6.85 8.94 -25.91
CA ILE A 836 -7.67 10.15 -25.71
C ILE A 836 -6.84 11.42 -25.87
N ASP A 837 -5.62 11.46 -25.35
CA ASP A 837 -4.68 12.57 -25.60
C ASP A 837 -4.45 12.81 -27.09
N TYR A 838 -4.18 11.75 -27.85
CA TYR A 838 -3.96 11.84 -29.30
C TYR A 838 -5.18 12.43 -30.02
N LEU A 839 -6.40 11.95 -29.69
CA LEU A 839 -7.64 12.45 -30.29
C LEU A 839 -7.93 13.91 -29.89
N ASN A 840 -7.65 14.29 -28.64
CA ASN A 840 -7.82 15.66 -28.17
C ASN A 840 -6.85 16.62 -28.86
N HIS A 841 -5.56 16.26 -28.97
CA HIS A 841 -4.59 17.07 -29.72
C HIS A 841 -4.99 17.24 -31.19
N GLY A 842 -5.56 16.21 -31.81
CA GLY A 842 -6.17 16.30 -33.13
C GLY A 842 -7.30 17.33 -33.20
N ALA A 843 -8.20 17.33 -32.22
CA ALA A 843 -9.29 18.30 -32.13
C ALA A 843 -8.83 19.73 -31.82
N LEU A 844 -7.71 19.89 -31.10
CA LEU A 844 -7.08 21.19 -30.88
C LEU A 844 -6.47 21.75 -32.19
N LEU A 845 -5.86 20.88 -33.00
CA LEU A 845 -5.23 21.28 -34.26
C LEU A 845 -6.24 21.48 -35.40
N PHE A 846 -7.31 20.69 -35.43
CA PHE A 846 -8.38 20.72 -36.43
C PHE A 846 -9.77 20.89 -35.78
N PRO A 847 -10.09 22.06 -35.20
CA PRO A 847 -11.33 22.26 -34.45
C PRO A 847 -12.62 22.01 -35.25
N GLU A 848 -12.57 22.18 -36.58
CA GLU A 848 -13.70 21.91 -37.48
C GLU A 848 -14.11 20.44 -37.55
N GLN A 849 -13.20 19.51 -37.19
CA GLN A 849 -13.49 18.08 -37.14
C GLN A 849 -14.14 17.66 -35.82
N GLY A 850 -14.01 18.49 -34.78
CA GLY A 850 -14.46 18.17 -33.42
C GLY A 850 -13.67 17.03 -32.77
N PHE A 851 -14.04 16.69 -31.55
CA PHE A 851 -13.42 15.59 -30.80
C PHE A 851 -13.95 14.23 -31.28
N LEU A 852 -13.05 13.38 -31.81
CA LEU A 852 -13.38 12.08 -32.41
C LEU A 852 -13.50 10.93 -31.39
N GLY A 853 -13.73 11.23 -30.11
CA GLY A 853 -13.80 10.25 -29.01
C GLY A 853 -15.18 10.08 -28.37
N GLU A 854 -16.28 10.37 -29.09
CA GLU A 854 -17.64 10.40 -28.51
C GLU A 854 -18.08 9.04 -27.90
N GLN A 855 -17.70 7.92 -28.53
CA GLN A 855 -18.00 6.57 -28.02
C GLN A 855 -17.20 6.27 -26.74
N HIS A 856 -15.93 6.68 -26.70
CA HIS A 856 -15.06 6.52 -25.54
C HIS A 856 -15.54 7.38 -24.35
N PHE A 857 -16.04 8.60 -24.62
CA PHE A 857 -16.65 9.44 -23.60
C PHE A 857 -17.87 8.76 -22.99
N ARG A 858 -18.75 8.17 -23.82
CA ARG A 858 -19.91 7.42 -23.32
C ARG A 858 -19.48 6.24 -22.45
N ARG A 859 -18.46 5.48 -22.85
CA ARG A 859 -17.93 4.39 -22.05
C ARG A 859 -17.30 4.87 -20.74
N ALA A 860 -16.62 6.01 -20.72
CA ALA A 860 -16.11 6.61 -19.48
C ALA A 860 -17.25 6.96 -18.50
N LEU A 861 -18.39 7.46 -19.02
CA LEU A 861 -19.59 7.67 -18.20
C LEU A 861 -20.17 6.35 -17.69
N ASP A 862 -20.18 5.30 -18.51
CA ASP A 862 -20.65 3.96 -18.10
C ASP A 862 -19.78 3.37 -16.98
N ILE A 863 -18.45 3.48 -17.09
CA ILE A 863 -17.50 3.06 -16.05
C ILE A 863 -17.72 3.88 -14.77
N PHE A 864 -17.81 5.21 -14.88
CA PHE A 864 -18.08 6.08 -13.74
C PHE A 864 -19.39 5.71 -13.03
N ILE A 865 -20.46 5.44 -13.79
CA ILE A 865 -21.73 4.98 -13.21
C ILE A 865 -21.54 3.62 -12.53
N GLN A 866 -20.87 2.67 -13.17
CA GLN A 866 -20.64 1.34 -12.60
C GLN A 866 -19.82 1.41 -11.31
N LEU A 867 -18.80 2.27 -11.21
CA LEU A 867 -18.01 2.43 -9.98
C LEU A 867 -18.87 3.01 -8.84
N ASN A 868 -19.76 3.93 -9.17
CA ASN A 868 -20.49 4.73 -8.18
C ASN A 868 -21.92 4.27 -7.93
N SER A 869 -22.44 3.28 -8.66
CA SER A 869 -23.83 2.87 -8.53
C SER A 869 -24.12 2.24 -7.18
N HIS A 870 -25.34 2.47 -6.70
CA HIS A 870 -25.89 1.88 -5.49
C HIS A 870 -26.60 0.56 -5.77
N GLY A 871 -26.52 -0.37 -4.83
CA GLY A 871 -27.44 -1.50 -4.71
C GLY A 871 -28.90 -1.08 -4.53
N ARG A 872 -29.85 -2.01 -4.71
CA ARG A 872 -31.30 -1.72 -4.64
C ARG A 872 -31.74 -1.17 -3.28
N GLU A 873 -31.12 -1.69 -2.23
CA GLU A 873 -31.28 -1.31 -0.84
C GLU A 873 -30.95 0.18 -0.64
N GLU A 874 -29.81 0.64 -1.16
CA GLU A 874 -29.40 2.04 -1.10
C GLU A 874 -30.26 2.94 -2.00
N VAL A 875 -30.62 2.47 -3.21
CA VAL A 875 -31.56 3.22 -4.08
C VAL A 875 -32.90 3.44 -3.39
N LEU A 876 -33.40 2.43 -2.66
CA LEU A 876 -34.63 2.54 -1.88
C LEU A 876 -34.47 3.55 -0.74
N ALA A 877 -33.35 3.49 0.01
CA ALA A 877 -33.01 4.42 1.08
C ALA A 877 -32.99 5.88 0.59
N GLN A 878 -32.38 6.14 -0.58
CA GLN A 878 -32.34 7.48 -1.16
C GLN A 878 -33.71 7.94 -1.68
N HIS A 879 -34.47 7.06 -2.34
CA HIS A 879 -35.80 7.39 -2.85
C HIS A 879 -36.75 7.86 -1.74
N PHE A 880 -36.64 7.22 -0.57
CA PHE A 880 -37.44 7.52 0.62
C PHE A 880 -36.64 8.21 1.73
N ARG A 881 -35.60 8.98 1.37
CA ARG A 881 -34.68 9.64 2.33
C ARG A 881 -35.37 10.43 3.44
N SER A 882 -36.53 11.04 3.16
CA SER A 882 -37.29 11.80 4.16
C SER A 882 -37.93 10.95 5.27
N ALA A 883 -38.14 9.65 5.01
CA ALA A 883 -38.67 8.66 5.94
C ALA A 883 -37.57 7.71 6.47
N LEU A 884 -36.34 7.83 5.98
CA LEU A 884 -35.22 7.00 6.40
C LEU A 884 -34.79 7.41 7.81
N LEU A 885 -34.83 6.48 8.75
CA LEU A 885 -34.41 6.69 10.13
C LEU A 885 -32.98 6.25 10.37
N TYR A 886 -32.52 5.21 9.68
CA TYR A 886 -31.17 4.67 9.82
C TYR A 886 -30.78 3.83 8.61
N LYS A 887 -29.49 3.89 8.27
CA LYS A 887 -28.82 2.96 7.39
C LYS A 887 -27.41 2.71 7.94
N GLY A 888 -26.91 1.49 7.82
CA GLY A 888 -25.56 1.14 8.27
C GLY A 888 -25.20 -0.30 7.93
N THR A 889 -23.90 -0.62 7.91
CA THR A 889 -23.43 -1.97 7.59
C THR A 889 -22.58 -2.48 8.75
N ARG A 890 -23.04 -3.56 9.41
CA ARG A 890 -22.38 -4.12 10.61
C ARG A 890 -22.13 -3.07 11.71
N GLU A 891 -23.07 -2.13 11.83
CA GLU A 891 -23.04 -1.05 12.80
C GLU A 891 -24.20 -1.19 13.79
N PRO A 892 -23.97 -0.87 15.08
CA PRO A 892 -25.03 -0.95 16.08
C PRO A 892 -26.14 0.07 15.81
N LEU A 893 -27.40 -0.39 15.88
CA LEU A 893 -28.57 0.50 15.74
C LEU A 893 -28.53 1.64 16.78
N PRO A 894 -28.86 2.89 16.37
CA PRO A 894 -29.01 4.00 17.29
C PRO A 894 -29.94 3.66 18.45
N LYS A 895 -29.66 4.16 19.67
CA LYS A 895 -30.47 3.86 20.88
C LYS A 895 -31.96 4.12 20.66
N SER A 896 -32.32 5.10 19.83
CA SER A 896 -33.69 5.46 19.48
C SER A 896 -34.44 4.40 18.65
N LEU A 897 -33.70 3.44 18.05
CA LEU A 897 -34.19 2.38 17.19
C LEU A 897 -33.96 0.97 17.76
N GLN A 898 -33.37 0.84 18.95
CA GLN A 898 -33.22 -0.44 19.66
C GLN A 898 -34.56 -0.92 20.27
N LEU A 899 -35.54 -1.18 19.42
CA LEU A 899 -36.91 -1.55 19.80
C LEU A 899 -37.15 -3.06 19.60
N PRO A 900 -38.15 -3.66 20.28
CA PRO A 900 -38.58 -5.03 20.00
C PRO A 900 -38.92 -5.22 18.52
N VAL A 901 -38.43 -6.30 17.93
CA VAL A 901 -38.67 -6.63 16.53
C VAL A 901 -39.84 -7.61 16.42
N ARG A 902 -40.71 -7.39 15.44
CA ARG A 902 -41.74 -8.36 15.03
C ARG A 902 -41.78 -8.52 13.52
N LEU A 903 -42.30 -9.64 13.05
CA LEU A 903 -42.48 -9.88 11.62
C LEU A 903 -43.70 -9.13 11.08
N ALA A 904 -43.61 -8.60 9.85
CA ALA A 904 -44.78 -8.18 9.08
C ALA A 904 -45.67 -9.39 8.71
N GLY A 905 -45.03 -10.52 8.40
CA GLY A 905 -45.63 -11.82 8.07
C GLY A 905 -44.56 -12.90 7.87
N PRO A 906 -44.93 -14.18 7.69
CA PRO A 906 -43.97 -15.27 7.46
C PRO A 906 -43.03 -15.04 6.26
N GLU A 907 -43.53 -14.34 5.24
CA GLU A 907 -42.80 -13.95 4.04
C GLU A 907 -41.68 -12.93 4.26
N ALA A 908 -41.58 -12.32 5.46
CA ALA A 908 -40.48 -11.41 5.79
C ALA A 908 -39.13 -12.12 5.94
N LEU A 909 -39.13 -13.45 6.20
CA LEU A 909 -37.95 -14.29 6.30
C LEU A 909 -37.58 -14.86 4.93
N GLN A 910 -36.94 -14.05 4.09
CA GLN A 910 -36.54 -14.41 2.74
C GLN A 910 -35.13 -13.90 2.46
N LEU A 911 -34.40 -14.64 1.63
CA LEU A 911 -33.08 -14.24 1.14
C LEU A 911 -33.15 -12.82 0.57
N PHE A 912 -32.34 -11.94 1.14
CA PHE A 912 -32.17 -10.57 0.68
C PHE A 912 -30.73 -10.21 0.96
N SER A 913 -29.89 -10.26 -0.07
CA SER A 913 -28.48 -9.89 0.01
C SER A 913 -28.29 -8.46 -0.49
N CYS A 914 -27.22 -7.82 -0.01
CA CYS A 914 -26.72 -6.57 -0.55
C CYS A 914 -26.30 -6.77 -2.01
N GLU A 915 -26.71 -5.87 -2.91
CA GLU A 915 -26.36 -5.99 -4.34
C GLU A 915 -24.96 -5.42 -4.63
N ASP A 916 -24.36 -4.68 -3.69
CA ASP A 916 -22.95 -4.26 -3.75
C ASP A 916 -21.99 -5.32 -3.18
N PHE A 917 -22.46 -6.20 -2.30
CA PHE A 917 -21.68 -7.26 -1.65
C PHE A 917 -22.56 -8.49 -1.43
N ASP A 918 -22.57 -9.43 -2.37
CA ASP A 918 -23.49 -10.58 -2.36
C ASP A 918 -23.28 -11.55 -1.18
N TRP A 919 -22.11 -11.50 -0.54
CA TRP A 919 -21.79 -12.20 0.72
C TRP A 919 -22.24 -11.47 1.99
N ILE A 920 -22.90 -10.31 1.87
CA ILE A 920 -23.45 -9.52 2.98
C ILE A 920 -24.97 -9.52 2.88
N ASP A 921 -25.65 -10.02 3.91
CA ASP A 921 -27.10 -10.00 3.99
C ASP A 921 -27.63 -8.57 4.15
N ALA A 922 -28.79 -8.27 3.58
CA ALA A 922 -29.50 -7.02 3.76
C ALA A 922 -30.80 -7.24 4.56
N THR A 923 -31.17 -6.27 5.39
CA THR A 923 -32.37 -6.34 6.23
C THR A 923 -33.15 -5.02 6.21
N LEU A 924 -34.42 -5.10 5.83
CA LEU A 924 -35.36 -3.98 5.70
C LEU A 924 -36.37 -3.97 6.85
N LEU A 925 -36.38 -2.87 7.60
CA LEU A 925 -37.19 -2.66 8.79
C LEU A 925 -38.02 -1.38 8.70
N GLN A 926 -39.12 -1.35 9.45
CA GLN A 926 -39.94 -0.16 9.63
C GLN A 926 -40.29 0.05 11.10
N ARG A 927 -40.10 1.27 11.62
CA ARG A 927 -40.57 1.65 12.95
C ARG A 927 -42.07 1.90 12.93
N GLN A 928 -42.81 1.17 13.75
CA GLN A 928 -44.24 1.39 13.98
C GLN A 928 -44.49 1.55 15.49
N GLY A 929 -44.62 2.79 15.96
CA GLY A 929 -44.71 3.10 17.38
C GLY A 929 -43.43 2.73 18.14
N ASP A 930 -43.56 1.80 19.09
CA ASP A 930 -42.49 1.32 19.97
C ASP A 930 -41.92 -0.04 19.53
N GLU A 931 -42.15 -0.45 18.27
CA GLU A 931 -41.66 -1.70 17.69
C GLU A 931 -40.97 -1.46 16.32
N LEU A 932 -40.02 -2.32 15.98
CA LEU A 932 -39.52 -2.49 14.62
C LEU A 932 -40.25 -3.65 13.93
N VAL A 933 -40.74 -3.41 12.73
CA VAL A 933 -41.38 -4.42 11.89
C VAL A 933 -40.40 -4.87 10.82
N LEU A 934 -39.98 -6.13 10.87
CA LEU A 934 -39.17 -6.76 9.82
C LEU A 934 -40.04 -6.96 8.57
N LEU A 935 -39.67 -6.26 7.50
CA LEU A 935 -40.34 -6.34 6.20
C LEU A 935 -39.69 -7.41 5.31
N ARG A 936 -38.36 -7.51 5.30
CA ARG A 936 -37.59 -8.50 4.55
C ARG A 936 -36.16 -8.67 5.09
N GLY A 937 -35.67 -9.90 5.20
CA GLY A 937 -34.27 -10.23 5.53
C GLY A 937 -34.05 -11.73 5.72
N GLU A 938 -32.81 -12.21 5.58
CA GLU A 938 -32.46 -13.62 5.79
C GLU A 938 -32.20 -13.91 7.27
N TRP A 939 -33.18 -14.53 7.94
CA TRP A 939 -33.06 -14.89 9.35
C TRP A 939 -33.70 -16.25 9.62
N GLN A 940 -33.12 -17.02 10.54
CA GLN A 940 -33.70 -18.29 10.99
C GLN A 940 -34.98 -18.09 11.83
N ASP A 941 -35.03 -17.02 12.61
CA ASP A 941 -36.12 -16.62 13.50
C ASP A 941 -36.16 -15.07 13.61
N VAL A 942 -37.10 -14.52 14.40
CA VAL A 942 -37.20 -13.05 14.60
C VAL A 942 -35.93 -12.52 15.27
N PRO A 943 -35.16 -11.63 14.62
CA PRO A 943 -33.91 -11.14 15.19
C PRO A 943 -34.14 -10.20 16.37
N THR A 944 -33.22 -10.18 17.33
CA THR A 944 -33.18 -9.14 18.35
C THR A 944 -32.58 -7.85 17.78
N ALA A 945 -32.84 -6.71 18.42
CA ALA A 945 -32.24 -5.43 18.01
C ALA A 945 -30.69 -5.44 18.06
N GLU A 946 -30.12 -6.26 18.95
CA GLU A 946 -28.67 -6.48 19.07
C GLU A 946 -28.14 -7.31 17.91
N GLN A 947 -28.84 -8.40 17.55
CA GLN A 947 -28.50 -9.21 16.37
C GLN A 947 -28.57 -8.39 15.08
N LEU A 948 -29.58 -7.52 14.95
CA LEU A 948 -29.70 -6.62 13.80
C LEU A 948 -28.42 -5.77 13.66
N GLY A 949 -27.96 -5.12 14.73
CA GLY A 949 -26.78 -4.24 14.70
C GLY A 949 -25.45 -4.95 14.41
N GLN A 950 -25.40 -6.27 14.49
CA GLN A 950 -24.20 -7.07 14.20
C GLN A 950 -24.28 -7.79 12.85
N SER A 951 -25.41 -7.67 12.13
CA SER A 951 -25.67 -8.42 10.91
C SER A 951 -25.78 -7.52 9.70
N GLY A 952 -25.00 -7.83 8.67
CA GLY A 952 -25.27 -7.37 7.31
C GLY A 952 -25.44 -5.85 7.13
N HIS A 953 -26.19 -5.48 6.10
CA HIS A 953 -26.60 -4.12 5.77
C HIS A 953 -28.04 -3.87 6.24
N LEU A 954 -28.26 -2.83 7.04
CA LEU A 954 -29.54 -2.52 7.68
C LEU A 954 -30.15 -1.25 7.14
N ILE A 955 -31.47 -1.26 6.90
CA ILE A 955 -32.23 -0.08 6.52
C ILE A 955 -33.51 0.01 7.34
N VAL A 956 -33.71 1.15 8.01
CA VAL A 956 -34.87 1.40 8.87
C VAL A 956 -35.63 2.63 8.40
N PHE A 957 -36.92 2.48 8.11
CA PHE A 957 -37.83 3.58 7.77
C PHE A 957 -38.82 3.90 8.89
N ASP A 958 -39.41 5.09 8.87
CA ASP A 958 -40.54 5.46 9.72
C ASP A 958 -41.90 4.97 9.18
N ASP A 959 -42.98 5.23 9.92
CA ASP A 959 -44.35 4.84 9.56
C ASP A 959 -45.08 5.85 8.66
N SER A 960 -44.39 6.87 8.14
CA SER A 960 -44.98 7.83 7.19
C SER A 960 -45.25 7.23 5.81
N ILE A 961 -44.63 6.07 5.52
CA ILE A 961 -44.78 5.30 4.27
C ILE A 961 -45.34 3.92 4.60
N GLU A 962 -46.27 3.39 3.81
CA GLU A 962 -46.78 2.04 4.05
C GLU A 962 -45.70 0.98 3.71
N GLY A 963 -45.49 -0.01 4.58
CA GLY A 963 -44.49 -1.07 4.35
C GLY A 963 -44.72 -1.89 3.05
N ALA A 964 -45.96 -2.01 2.60
CA ALA A 964 -46.29 -2.61 1.30
C ALA A 964 -45.72 -1.80 0.13
N THR A 965 -45.72 -0.46 0.23
CA THR A 965 -45.13 0.44 -0.76
C THR A 965 -43.60 0.33 -0.80
N LEU A 966 -42.95 0.14 0.35
CA LEU A 966 -41.50 -0.11 0.42
C LEU A 966 -41.13 -1.43 -0.30
N LEU A 967 -41.85 -2.52 -0.01
CA LEU A 967 -41.63 -3.82 -0.65
C LEU A 967 -41.94 -3.79 -2.16
N GLU A 968 -43.05 -3.16 -2.56
CA GLU A 968 -43.41 -3.00 -3.97
C GLU A 968 -42.35 -2.17 -4.71
N SER A 969 -41.82 -1.12 -4.08
CA SER A 969 -40.77 -0.30 -4.67
C SER A 969 -39.48 -1.10 -4.84
N LEU A 970 -39.05 -1.83 -3.81
CA LEU A 970 -37.87 -2.71 -3.84
C LEU A 970 -38.00 -3.80 -4.92
N ASP A 971 -39.16 -4.45 -5.01
CA ASP A 971 -39.43 -5.52 -5.98
C ASP A 971 -39.59 -5.01 -7.43
N SER A 972 -39.99 -3.75 -7.59
CA SER A 972 -40.12 -3.10 -8.90
C SER A 972 -38.79 -2.57 -9.45
N LEU A 973 -37.75 -2.48 -8.62
CA LEU A 973 -36.42 -2.04 -9.06
C LEU A 973 -35.83 -3.07 -10.03
N PRO A 974 -35.45 -2.66 -11.24
CA PRO A 974 -34.83 -3.57 -12.19
C PRO A 974 -33.42 -3.96 -11.73
N PRO A 975 -32.82 -5.01 -12.32
CA PRO A 975 -31.43 -5.38 -12.06
C PRO A 975 -30.47 -4.21 -12.23
N ARG A 976 -29.38 -4.21 -11.45
CA ARG A 976 -28.37 -3.15 -11.47
C ARG A 976 -27.92 -2.76 -12.87
N GLN A 977 -27.57 -3.74 -13.70
CA GLN A 977 -27.14 -3.49 -15.08
C GLN A 977 -28.17 -2.67 -15.88
N GLU A 978 -29.47 -2.93 -15.68
CA GLU A 978 -30.53 -2.17 -16.35
C GLU A 978 -30.69 -0.77 -15.75
N ARG A 979 -30.52 -0.60 -14.43
CA ARG A 979 -30.51 0.72 -13.77
C ARG A 979 -29.35 1.58 -14.26
N ASP A 980 -28.16 1.01 -14.30
CA ASP A 980 -26.92 1.67 -14.75
C ASP A 980 -27.05 2.07 -16.23
N GLN A 981 -27.56 1.17 -17.07
CA GLN A 981 -27.82 1.48 -18.49
C GLN A 981 -28.86 2.59 -18.67
N ARG A 982 -29.93 2.60 -17.86
CA ARG A 982 -30.94 3.67 -17.88
C ARG A 982 -30.35 5.00 -17.44
N LEU A 983 -29.57 5.01 -16.35
CA LEU A 983 -28.90 6.21 -15.86
C LEU A 983 -27.89 6.75 -16.88
N SER A 984 -27.14 5.88 -17.54
CA SER A 984 -26.22 6.24 -18.63
C SER A 984 -26.97 6.91 -19.79
N ASN A 985 -28.11 6.35 -20.22
CA ASN A 985 -28.93 6.95 -21.28
C ASN A 985 -29.52 8.31 -20.86
N ASP A 986 -30.01 8.42 -19.62
CA ASP A 986 -30.57 9.65 -19.07
C ASP A 986 -29.48 10.73 -18.95
N LEU A 987 -28.29 10.36 -18.48
CA LEU A 987 -27.11 11.22 -18.40
C LEU A 987 -26.70 11.70 -19.80
N TRP A 988 -26.62 10.80 -20.78
CA TRP A 988 -26.32 11.15 -22.16
C TRP A 988 -27.35 12.12 -22.76
N ALA A 989 -28.64 11.89 -22.51
CA ALA A 989 -29.72 12.78 -22.94
C ALA A 989 -29.59 14.17 -22.28
N TYR A 990 -29.24 14.24 -20.99
CA TYR A 990 -29.01 15.49 -20.28
C TYR A 990 -27.83 16.27 -20.86
N LEU A 991 -26.71 15.60 -21.15
CA LEU A 991 -25.54 16.21 -21.78
C LEU A 991 -25.89 16.77 -23.17
N ASN A 992 -26.71 16.06 -23.94
CA ASN A 992 -27.19 16.52 -25.27
C ASN A 992 -28.26 17.60 -25.24
N GLY A 993 -28.78 17.95 -24.06
CA GLY A 993 -29.85 18.93 -23.92
C GLY A 993 -31.26 18.41 -24.14
N ASP A 994 -31.43 17.09 -24.29
CA ASP A 994 -32.72 16.42 -24.45
C ASP A 994 -33.43 16.19 -23.10
N MET A 995 -32.71 16.31 -21.98
CA MET A 995 -33.23 16.18 -20.61
C MET A 995 -32.89 17.41 -19.76
N SER A 996 -33.79 17.80 -18.86
CA SER A 996 -33.56 18.92 -17.94
C SER A 996 -32.68 18.51 -16.75
N TYR A 997 -32.03 19.49 -16.11
CA TYR A 997 -31.26 19.24 -14.89
C TYR A 997 -32.13 18.63 -13.77
N ASP A 998 -33.34 19.14 -13.58
CA ASP A 998 -34.23 18.70 -12.49
C ASP A 998 -34.65 17.23 -12.68
N ASP A 999 -34.81 16.78 -13.93
CA ASP A 999 -35.19 15.39 -14.24
C ASP A 999 -34.04 14.41 -13.99
N ILE A 1000 -32.82 14.73 -14.42
CA ILE A 1000 -31.66 13.85 -14.22
C ILE A 1000 -31.17 13.88 -12.76
N ALA A 1001 -31.19 15.04 -12.10
CA ALA A 1001 -30.60 15.19 -10.77
C ALA A 1001 -31.24 14.24 -9.77
N VAL A 1002 -32.57 14.12 -9.75
CA VAL A 1002 -33.27 13.20 -8.84
C VAL A 1002 -32.80 11.75 -9.01
N ARG A 1003 -32.62 11.29 -10.26
CA ARG A 1003 -32.17 9.93 -10.56
C ARG A 1003 -30.69 9.74 -10.23
N PHE A 1004 -29.87 10.71 -10.58
CA PHE A 1004 -28.44 10.69 -10.33
C PHE A 1004 -28.14 10.60 -8.83
N HIS A 1005 -28.83 11.42 -8.01
CA HIS A 1005 -28.69 11.40 -6.55
C HIS A 1005 -29.24 10.12 -5.91
N ALA A 1006 -30.25 9.49 -6.51
CA ALA A 1006 -30.81 8.25 -5.99
C ALA A 1006 -29.96 7.02 -6.33
N CYS A 1007 -29.34 7.02 -7.52
CA CYS A 1007 -28.64 5.85 -8.04
C CYS A 1007 -27.14 5.83 -7.77
N LEU A 1008 -26.51 6.95 -7.44
CA LEU A 1008 -25.06 7.04 -7.23
C LEU A 1008 -24.69 7.45 -5.80
N SER A 1009 -23.57 6.91 -5.32
CA SER A 1009 -22.95 7.27 -4.04
C SER A 1009 -22.58 8.76 -3.98
N PRO A 1010 -22.77 9.45 -2.83
CA PRO A 1010 -22.21 10.79 -2.63
C PRO A 1010 -20.68 10.76 -2.55
N GLU A 1011 -20.09 9.65 -2.10
CA GLU A 1011 -18.65 9.41 -2.13
C GLU A 1011 -18.28 8.88 -3.51
N LEU A 1012 -17.98 9.82 -4.40
CA LEU A 1012 -17.67 9.50 -5.79
C LEU A 1012 -16.22 9.04 -5.94
N ASP A 1013 -16.07 7.91 -6.62
CA ASP A 1013 -14.82 7.38 -7.16
C ASP A 1013 -14.68 7.85 -8.63
N PRO A 1014 -13.75 8.77 -8.94
CA PRO A 1014 -13.68 9.42 -10.24
C PRO A 1014 -13.14 8.51 -11.36
N ASP A 1015 -12.39 7.46 -11.02
CA ASP A 1015 -11.62 6.66 -11.98
C ASP A 1015 -11.22 5.28 -11.43
N LEU A 1016 -10.60 4.46 -12.29
CA LEU A 1016 -10.13 3.13 -11.96
C LEU A 1016 -8.77 3.11 -11.27
N ASP A 1017 -8.11 4.27 -11.05
CA ASP A 1017 -6.75 4.40 -10.51
C ASP A 1017 -5.72 3.47 -11.18
N GLU A 1018 -5.72 3.47 -12.52
CA GLU A 1018 -4.82 2.67 -13.36
C GLU A 1018 -4.31 3.51 -14.52
N PHE A 1019 -2.99 3.70 -14.60
CA PHE A 1019 -2.31 4.63 -15.53
C PHE A 1019 -2.61 4.39 -17.01
N ARG A 1020 -3.07 3.19 -17.38
CA ARG A 1020 -3.39 2.80 -18.76
C ARG A 1020 -4.85 3.09 -19.16
N THR A 1021 -5.73 3.34 -18.20
CA THR A 1021 -7.15 3.58 -18.44
C THR A 1021 -7.44 5.08 -18.52
N TYR A 1022 -8.42 5.50 -19.34
CA TYR A 1022 -8.86 6.90 -19.32
C TYR A 1022 -9.74 7.19 -18.09
N THR A 1023 -9.84 8.46 -17.72
CA THR A 1023 -10.68 8.91 -16.60
C THR A 1023 -11.80 9.84 -17.10
N LEU A 1024 -12.87 9.99 -16.33
CA LEU A 1024 -13.90 10.97 -16.66
C LEU A 1024 -13.34 12.41 -16.62
N ALA A 1025 -12.32 12.66 -15.80
CA ALA A 1025 -11.62 13.93 -15.70
C ALA A 1025 -10.93 14.31 -17.02
N GLN A 1026 -10.30 13.36 -17.71
CA GLN A 1026 -9.64 13.58 -19.00
C GLN A 1026 -10.66 14.05 -20.07
N PHE A 1027 -11.84 13.43 -20.11
CA PHE A 1027 -12.89 13.82 -21.06
C PHE A 1027 -13.54 15.16 -20.74
N LEU A 1028 -13.58 15.57 -19.47
CA LEU A 1028 -14.20 16.83 -19.05
C LEU A 1028 -13.67 18.02 -19.85
N TRP A 1029 -12.38 17.98 -20.19
CA TRP A 1029 -11.69 19.05 -20.91
C TRP A 1029 -11.61 18.83 -22.42
N CYS A 1030 -12.00 17.66 -22.93
CA CYS A 1030 -12.03 17.32 -24.36
C CYS A 1030 -13.36 17.66 -25.03
N ILE A 1031 -14.46 17.64 -24.27
CA ILE A 1031 -15.82 17.87 -24.78
C ILE A 1031 -16.13 19.37 -24.95
N ASP A 1032 -17.20 19.66 -25.70
CA ASP A 1032 -17.64 21.04 -25.92
C ASP A 1032 -18.11 21.72 -24.61
N ALA A 1033 -18.10 23.06 -24.63
CA ALA A 1033 -18.39 23.88 -23.46
C ALA A 1033 -19.79 23.63 -22.87
N GLU A 1034 -20.82 23.37 -23.69
CA GLU A 1034 -22.17 23.16 -23.19
C GLU A 1034 -22.28 21.83 -22.42
N ARG A 1035 -21.77 20.74 -23.01
CA ARG A 1035 -21.72 19.43 -22.34
C ARG A 1035 -20.87 19.49 -21.07
N ARG A 1036 -19.72 20.18 -21.11
CA ARG A 1036 -18.84 20.37 -19.95
C ARG A 1036 -19.54 21.07 -18.78
N GLU A 1037 -20.21 22.20 -19.04
CA GLU A 1037 -20.94 22.94 -18.00
C GLU A 1037 -22.09 22.11 -17.41
N ARG A 1038 -22.81 21.35 -18.25
CA ARG A 1038 -23.87 20.44 -17.81
C ARG A 1038 -23.32 19.34 -16.90
N LEU A 1039 -22.22 18.69 -17.28
CA LEU A 1039 -21.57 17.62 -16.50
C LEU A 1039 -21.07 18.15 -15.16
N VAL A 1040 -20.32 19.26 -15.15
CA VAL A 1040 -19.84 19.90 -13.91
C VAL A 1040 -21.01 20.28 -13.01
N ARG A 1041 -22.07 20.87 -13.57
CA ARG A 1041 -23.26 21.22 -12.80
C ARG A 1041 -23.88 19.99 -12.12
N LEU A 1042 -23.91 18.85 -12.78
CA LEU A 1042 -24.46 17.62 -12.19
C LEU A 1042 -23.55 17.08 -11.08
N LEU A 1043 -22.26 16.94 -11.35
CA LEU A 1043 -21.26 16.41 -10.39
C LEU A 1043 -21.13 17.28 -9.14
N ALA A 1044 -20.93 18.60 -9.32
CA ALA A 1044 -20.70 19.53 -8.22
C ALA A 1044 -21.94 19.74 -7.33
N ASN A 1045 -23.13 19.53 -7.87
CA ASN A 1045 -24.37 19.58 -7.08
C ASN A 1045 -24.71 18.26 -6.38
N HIS A 1046 -24.21 17.12 -6.90
CA HIS A 1046 -24.40 15.80 -6.29
C HIS A 1046 -23.68 15.68 -4.95
N SER A 1047 -22.37 15.97 -4.91
CA SER A 1047 -21.57 15.97 -3.68
C SER A 1047 -20.31 16.81 -3.83
N TYR A 1048 -19.62 17.08 -2.72
CA TYR A 1048 -18.31 17.73 -2.75
C TYR A 1048 -17.23 16.83 -3.39
N SER A 1049 -17.37 15.51 -3.32
CA SER A 1049 -16.48 14.55 -3.99
C SER A 1049 -16.55 14.68 -5.52
N GLY A 1050 -17.63 15.24 -6.07
CA GLY A 1050 -17.72 15.56 -7.50
C GLY A 1050 -16.62 16.51 -7.99
N TYR A 1051 -16.01 17.30 -7.10
CA TYR A 1051 -14.86 18.14 -7.45
C TYR A 1051 -13.56 17.35 -7.67
N LYS A 1052 -13.45 16.10 -7.19
CA LYS A 1052 -12.29 15.24 -7.49
C LYS A 1052 -12.15 15.02 -9.00
N VAL A 1053 -13.27 14.75 -9.69
CA VAL A 1053 -13.34 14.63 -11.17
C VAL A 1053 -12.94 15.93 -11.85
N ILE A 1054 -13.34 17.08 -11.29
CA ILE A 1054 -13.08 18.40 -11.88
C ILE A 1054 -11.61 18.81 -11.71
N HIS A 1055 -11.02 18.46 -10.58
CA HIS A 1055 -9.66 18.85 -10.19
C HIS A 1055 -8.56 18.09 -10.94
N GLY A 1056 -8.74 16.78 -11.16
CA GLY A 1056 -7.66 15.87 -11.59
C GLY A 1056 -6.86 16.34 -12.81
N GLU A 1057 -7.53 16.92 -13.80
CA GLU A 1057 -6.94 17.29 -15.10
C GLU A 1057 -6.98 18.81 -15.38
N VAL A 1058 -7.12 19.64 -14.34
CA VAL A 1058 -7.33 21.09 -14.50
C VAL A 1058 -6.15 21.78 -15.19
N LYS A 1059 -4.90 21.36 -14.93
CA LYS A 1059 -3.70 21.97 -15.50
C LYS A 1059 -3.63 21.71 -17.01
N ALA A 1060 -3.75 20.44 -17.41
CA ALA A 1060 -3.88 20.05 -18.81
C ALA A 1060 -5.03 20.78 -19.53
N GLY A 1061 -6.22 20.79 -18.91
CA GLY A 1061 -7.41 21.45 -19.46
C GLY A 1061 -7.25 22.97 -19.65
N TYR A 1062 -6.52 23.64 -18.74
CA TYR A 1062 -6.20 25.06 -18.87
C TYR A 1062 -5.28 25.34 -20.06
N LEU A 1063 -4.24 24.53 -20.25
CA LEU A 1063 -3.31 24.69 -21.38
C LEU A 1063 -4.01 24.41 -22.71
N ASP A 1064 -4.83 23.37 -22.79
CA ASP A 1064 -5.66 23.08 -23.96
C ASP A 1064 -6.62 24.24 -24.28
N GLN A 1065 -7.17 24.90 -23.26
CA GLN A 1065 -7.97 26.10 -23.44
C GLN A 1065 -7.15 27.26 -24.03
N GLN A 1066 -5.88 27.43 -23.66
CA GLN A 1066 -5.01 28.44 -24.29
C GLN A 1066 -4.79 28.16 -25.78
N VAL A 1067 -4.66 26.88 -26.15
CA VAL A 1067 -4.56 26.46 -27.56
C VAL A 1067 -5.83 26.77 -28.33
N ARG A 1068 -7.01 26.40 -27.78
CA ARG A 1068 -8.32 26.70 -28.40
C ARG A 1068 -8.56 28.20 -28.60
N GLU A 1069 -8.05 29.03 -27.70
CA GLU A 1069 -8.15 30.49 -27.78
C GLU A 1069 -7.09 31.14 -28.70
N GLY A 1070 -6.18 30.35 -29.27
CA GLY A 1070 -5.09 30.81 -30.14
C GLY A 1070 -4.02 31.61 -29.40
N LYS A 1071 -3.93 31.47 -28.08
CA LYS A 1071 -2.90 32.11 -27.24
C LYS A 1071 -1.61 31.28 -27.17
N MET A 1072 -1.72 29.98 -27.48
CA MET A 1072 -0.66 28.99 -27.53
C MET A 1072 -0.88 28.12 -28.78
N ASP A 1073 0.19 27.62 -29.41
CA ASP A 1073 0.06 26.59 -30.44
C ASP A 1073 0.25 25.18 -29.86
N LEU A 1074 -0.13 24.14 -30.60
CA LEU A 1074 -0.06 22.77 -30.10
C LEU A 1074 1.38 22.32 -29.80
N MET A 1075 2.37 22.79 -30.58
CA MET A 1075 3.76 22.41 -30.34
C MET A 1075 4.28 22.97 -29.01
N ALA A 1076 3.97 24.23 -28.70
CA ALA A 1076 4.27 24.82 -27.41
C ALA A 1076 3.55 24.07 -26.27
N ARG A 1077 2.27 23.73 -26.44
CA ARG A 1077 1.51 22.92 -25.46
C ARG A 1077 2.17 21.59 -25.11
N LEU A 1078 2.82 20.95 -26.08
CA LEU A 1078 3.48 19.65 -25.91
C LEU A 1078 4.86 19.74 -25.26
N ASP A 1079 5.49 20.92 -25.28
CA ASP A 1079 6.82 21.19 -24.70
C ASP A 1079 6.74 21.79 -23.29
N GLU A 1080 5.62 22.43 -22.94
CA GLU A 1080 5.41 23.08 -21.64
C GLU A 1080 5.15 22.09 -20.49
N SER A 1081 5.68 22.43 -19.31
CA SER A 1081 5.40 21.73 -18.06
C SER A 1081 4.08 22.21 -17.47
N GLU A 1082 3.19 21.30 -17.12
CA GLU A 1082 1.88 21.65 -16.54
C GLU A 1082 2.00 22.31 -15.15
N ASP A 1083 3.05 21.95 -14.40
CA ASP A 1083 3.31 22.45 -13.05
C ASP A 1083 3.63 23.95 -13.03
N ASP A 1084 4.23 24.47 -14.11
CA ASP A 1084 4.55 25.90 -14.24
C ASP A 1084 3.28 26.78 -14.35
N HIS A 1085 2.12 26.16 -14.58
CA HIS A 1085 0.83 26.83 -14.79
C HIS A 1085 -0.20 26.58 -13.69
N GLU A 1086 0.17 25.92 -12.60
CA GLU A 1086 -0.76 25.53 -11.52
C GLU A 1086 -1.62 26.70 -11.02
N SER A 1087 -1.00 27.78 -10.52
CA SER A 1087 -1.72 28.95 -10.00
C SER A 1087 -2.67 29.58 -11.04
N ALA A 1088 -2.27 29.62 -12.31
CA ALA A 1088 -3.10 30.17 -13.37
C ALA A 1088 -4.32 29.29 -13.67
N ALA A 1089 -4.12 27.96 -13.70
CA ALA A 1089 -5.16 26.97 -13.92
C ALA A 1089 -6.21 27.00 -12.80
N PHE A 1090 -5.78 27.04 -11.53
CA PHE A 1090 -6.71 27.13 -10.39
C PHE A 1090 -7.47 28.45 -10.32
N ASN A 1091 -6.82 29.56 -10.67
CA ASN A 1091 -7.50 30.85 -10.70
C ASN A 1091 -8.59 30.88 -11.79
N TRP A 1092 -8.29 30.27 -12.94
CA TRP A 1092 -9.27 30.07 -14.02
C TRP A 1092 -10.42 29.16 -13.58
N LEU A 1093 -10.12 28.01 -12.97
CA LEU A 1093 -11.11 27.08 -12.44
C LEU A 1093 -12.06 27.74 -11.44
N MET A 1094 -11.52 28.42 -10.42
CA MET A 1094 -12.35 29.05 -9.38
C MET A 1094 -13.21 30.19 -9.92
N SER A 1095 -12.71 30.94 -10.91
CA SER A 1095 -13.49 31.97 -11.59
C SER A 1095 -14.65 31.37 -12.37
N TRP A 1096 -14.41 30.28 -13.11
CA TRP A 1096 -15.43 29.58 -13.87
C TRP A 1096 -16.50 28.93 -12.97
N LEU A 1097 -16.10 28.20 -11.92
CA LEU A 1097 -17.02 27.56 -10.98
C LEU A 1097 -17.93 28.55 -10.24
N ARG A 1098 -17.45 29.77 -10.00
CA ARG A 1098 -18.27 30.86 -9.42
C ARG A 1098 -19.46 31.25 -10.29
N GLU A 1099 -19.29 31.22 -11.61
CA GLU A 1099 -20.33 31.63 -12.55
C GLU A 1099 -21.40 30.54 -12.76
N LEU A 1100 -21.07 29.28 -12.46
CA LEU A 1100 -21.99 28.15 -12.62
C LEU A 1100 -23.04 28.07 -11.49
N PRO A 1101 -24.26 27.59 -11.81
CA PRO A 1101 -25.32 27.34 -10.83
C PRO A 1101 -25.07 26.05 -10.03
N ILE A 1102 -24.05 26.08 -9.16
CA ILE A 1102 -23.60 24.96 -8.33
C ILE A 1102 -23.74 25.24 -6.83
N ASN A 1103 -23.84 24.19 -6.02
CA ASN A 1103 -24.01 24.25 -4.58
C ASN A 1103 -22.78 24.89 -3.92
N ARG A 1104 -23.00 26.07 -3.32
CA ARG A 1104 -21.94 26.84 -2.67
C ARG A 1104 -21.34 26.15 -1.46
N LEU A 1105 -22.11 25.32 -0.74
CA LEU A 1105 -21.57 24.54 0.38
C LEU A 1105 -20.50 23.56 -0.10
N HIS A 1106 -20.78 22.81 -1.16
CA HIS A 1106 -19.83 21.83 -1.71
C HIS A 1106 -18.56 22.51 -2.23
N LEU A 1107 -18.67 23.70 -2.87
CA LEU A 1107 -17.51 24.47 -3.31
C LEU A 1107 -16.65 24.98 -2.15
N VAL A 1108 -17.28 25.37 -1.04
CA VAL A 1108 -16.57 25.77 0.19
C VAL A 1108 -15.83 24.58 0.79
N LEU A 1109 -16.47 23.41 0.87
CA LEU A 1109 -15.82 22.17 1.35
C LEU A 1109 -14.62 21.81 0.49
N PHE A 1110 -14.77 21.83 -0.84
CA PHE A 1110 -13.64 21.64 -1.77
C PHE A 1110 -12.48 22.63 -1.52
N ALA A 1111 -12.78 23.91 -1.31
CA ALA A 1111 -11.74 24.92 -1.06
C ALA A 1111 -11.06 24.77 0.31
N ILE A 1112 -11.71 24.13 1.30
CA ILE A 1112 -11.11 23.80 2.60
C ILE A 1112 -10.15 22.61 2.46
N ASP A 1113 -10.55 21.58 1.70
CA ASP A 1113 -9.77 20.35 1.52
C ASP A 1113 -8.55 20.53 0.62
N TYR A 1114 -8.61 21.49 -0.31
CA TYR A 1114 -7.53 21.81 -1.26
C TYR A 1114 -7.10 23.28 -1.13
N PRO A 1115 -6.34 23.65 -0.07
CA PRO A 1115 -5.99 25.05 0.22
C PRO A 1115 -4.83 25.57 -0.65
N TYR A 1116 -5.11 25.77 -1.94
CA TYR A 1116 -4.26 26.55 -2.85
C TYR A 1116 -4.47 28.05 -2.63
N TRP A 1117 -3.50 28.87 -3.02
CA TRP A 1117 -3.59 30.33 -2.86
C TRP A 1117 -4.89 30.92 -3.42
N GLU A 1118 -5.36 30.40 -4.56
CA GLU A 1118 -6.57 30.80 -5.27
C GLU A 1118 -7.87 30.36 -4.57
N THR A 1119 -7.90 29.16 -4.00
CA THR A 1119 -9.07 28.64 -3.24
C THR A 1119 -9.18 29.32 -1.88
N GLU A 1120 -8.05 29.62 -1.23
CA GLU A 1120 -8.00 30.42 -0.02
C GLU A 1120 -8.51 31.86 -0.27
N ARG A 1121 -8.10 32.49 -1.39
CA ARG A 1121 -8.63 33.80 -1.81
C ARG A 1121 -10.13 33.74 -2.08
N PHE A 1122 -10.61 32.61 -2.62
CA PHE A 1122 -12.03 32.40 -2.83
C PHE A 1122 -12.82 32.45 -1.51
N LEU A 1123 -12.32 31.75 -0.48
CA LEU A 1123 -12.90 31.72 0.86
C LEU A 1123 -12.86 33.12 1.52
N GLU A 1124 -11.77 33.87 1.32
CA GLU A 1124 -11.66 35.26 1.78
C GLU A 1124 -12.74 36.17 1.18
N ASP A 1125 -12.95 36.12 -0.14
CA ASP A 1125 -14.00 36.90 -0.81
C ASP A 1125 -15.40 36.54 -0.27
N MET A 1126 -15.67 35.25 -0.02
CA MET A 1126 -16.94 34.78 0.56
C MET A 1126 -17.13 35.23 2.01
N ALA A 1127 -16.06 35.27 2.80
CA ALA A 1127 -16.09 35.80 4.15
C ALA A 1127 -16.36 37.32 4.14
N ASN A 1128 -15.69 38.07 3.28
CA ASN A 1128 -15.85 39.53 3.13
C ASN A 1128 -17.25 39.94 2.63
N SER A 1129 -17.83 39.16 1.72
CA SER A 1129 -19.20 39.37 1.21
C SER A 1129 -20.29 38.90 2.18
N GLY A 1130 -19.93 38.16 3.22
CA GLY A 1130 -20.85 37.59 4.20
C GLY A 1130 -21.57 36.31 3.73
N GLU A 1131 -21.24 35.79 2.55
CA GLU A 1131 -21.83 34.58 1.95
C GLU A 1131 -21.44 33.29 2.69
N LEU A 1132 -20.29 33.29 3.39
CA LEU A 1132 -19.79 32.15 4.15
C LEU A 1132 -20.62 31.86 5.42
N LYS A 1133 -21.12 32.92 6.09
CA LYS A 1133 -21.82 32.82 7.38
C LYS A 1133 -23.02 31.84 7.41
N PRO A 1134 -23.96 31.85 6.45
CA PRO A 1134 -25.08 30.91 6.45
C PRO A 1134 -24.67 29.45 6.19
N LEU A 1135 -23.47 29.22 5.63
CA LEU A 1135 -22.98 27.87 5.30
C LEU A 1135 -22.29 27.19 6.49
N LEU A 1136 -21.73 27.97 7.42
CA LEU A 1136 -20.98 27.42 8.57
C LEU A 1136 -21.78 26.41 9.41
N ALA A 1137 -23.10 26.61 9.55
CA ALA A 1137 -23.94 25.68 10.32
C ALA A 1137 -24.06 24.28 9.68
N GLN A 1138 -23.63 24.12 8.43
CA GLN A 1138 -23.65 22.88 7.67
C GLN A 1138 -22.25 22.27 7.51
N ILE A 1139 -21.22 22.91 8.07
CA ILE A 1139 -19.82 22.45 8.04
C ILE A 1139 -19.49 21.94 9.44
N ASN A 1140 -18.85 20.78 9.57
CA ASN A 1140 -18.48 20.21 10.88
C ASN A 1140 -17.38 21.03 11.59
N ALA A 1141 -17.20 20.80 12.90
CA ALA A 1141 -16.31 21.60 13.74
C ALA A 1141 -14.85 21.58 13.26
N ASP A 1142 -14.35 20.43 12.80
CA ASP A 1142 -12.98 20.27 12.31
C ASP A 1142 -12.74 21.11 11.04
N LYS A 1143 -13.61 20.99 10.03
CA LYS A 1143 -13.50 21.79 8.80
C LYS A 1143 -13.69 23.28 9.10
N ARG A 1144 -14.52 23.66 10.09
CA ARG A 1144 -14.63 25.05 10.57
C ARG A 1144 -13.32 25.52 11.22
N ALA A 1145 -12.62 24.68 11.97
CA ALA A 1145 -11.33 25.00 12.56
C ALA A 1145 -10.23 25.15 11.49
N THR A 1146 -10.18 24.27 10.48
CA THR A 1146 -9.27 24.41 9.32
C THR A 1146 -9.54 25.71 8.57
N LEU A 1147 -10.82 26.07 8.37
CA LEU A 1147 -11.21 27.32 7.74
C LEU A 1147 -10.76 28.56 8.54
N VAL A 1148 -10.74 28.50 9.88
CA VAL A 1148 -10.17 29.54 10.74
C VAL A 1148 -8.67 29.72 10.45
N ASP A 1149 -7.93 28.64 10.24
CA ASP A 1149 -6.50 28.70 9.94
C ASP A 1149 -6.22 29.32 8.58
N ILE A 1150 -6.98 28.89 7.57
CA ILE A 1150 -6.90 29.44 6.20
C ILE A 1150 -7.11 30.96 6.22
N LEU A 1151 -8.20 31.42 6.84
CA LEU A 1151 -8.53 32.86 6.93
C LEU A 1151 -7.56 33.61 7.86
N GLY A 1152 -6.98 32.91 8.83
CA GLY A 1152 -6.02 33.40 9.80
C GLY A 1152 -4.70 33.87 9.22
N ARG A 1153 -4.25 33.25 8.13
CA ARG A 1153 -2.98 33.56 7.44
C ARG A 1153 -2.99 34.92 6.72
N ARG A 1154 -4.14 35.60 6.64
CA ARG A 1154 -4.35 36.82 5.84
C ARG A 1154 -4.13 38.10 6.65
N SER A 1155 -3.68 39.17 5.98
CA SER A 1155 -3.32 40.46 6.60
C SER A 1155 -4.49 41.23 7.26
N LEU A 1156 -5.74 40.81 7.01
CA LEU A 1156 -6.98 41.36 7.58
C LEU A 1156 -7.79 40.30 8.35
N SER A 1157 -7.12 39.27 8.89
CA SER A 1157 -7.74 38.11 9.56
C SER A 1157 -8.77 38.48 10.63
N GLY A 1158 -8.55 39.54 11.42
CA GLY A 1158 -9.47 39.95 12.49
C GLY A 1158 -10.92 40.18 12.05
N HIS A 1159 -11.14 40.76 10.86
CA HIS A 1159 -12.49 40.96 10.31
C HIS A 1159 -13.08 39.66 9.76
N LEU A 1160 -12.27 38.86 9.06
CA LEU A 1160 -12.68 37.59 8.46
C LEU A 1160 -13.10 36.57 9.52
N LEU A 1161 -12.38 36.55 10.65
CA LEU A 1161 -12.64 35.62 11.76
C LEU A 1161 -13.86 36.00 12.61
N ALA A 1162 -14.42 37.21 12.45
CA ALA A 1162 -15.58 37.66 13.23
C ALA A 1162 -16.83 36.78 13.03
N VAL A 1163 -16.87 36.02 11.93
CA VAL A 1163 -17.95 35.08 11.65
C VAL A 1163 -17.99 33.91 12.66
N PHE A 1164 -16.87 33.59 13.30
CA PHE A 1164 -16.72 32.49 14.27
C PHE A 1164 -16.82 32.93 15.75
N ASP A 1165 -17.01 34.22 16.04
CA ASP A 1165 -16.98 34.76 17.41
C ASP A 1165 -18.00 34.12 18.38
N ASN A 1166 -19.06 33.51 17.83
CA ASN A 1166 -20.10 32.83 18.59
C ASN A 1166 -20.25 31.37 18.16
N ASP A 1167 -19.17 30.73 17.68
CA ASP A 1167 -19.20 29.30 17.36
C ASP A 1167 -19.52 28.47 18.62
N ARG A 1168 -20.24 27.37 18.43
CA ARG A 1168 -20.66 26.50 19.54
C ARG A 1168 -19.49 25.66 20.02
N SER A 1169 -18.68 25.15 19.09
CA SER A 1169 -17.50 24.31 19.35
C SER A 1169 -16.39 25.10 20.04
N ARG A 1170 -15.86 24.58 21.15
CA ARG A 1170 -14.72 25.15 21.86
C ARG A 1170 -13.46 25.10 21.00
N GLN A 1171 -13.23 24.00 20.29
CA GLN A 1171 -12.13 23.85 19.31
C GLN A 1171 -12.06 25.03 18.34
N VAL A 1172 -13.19 25.41 17.72
CA VAL A 1172 -13.24 26.56 16.80
C VAL A 1172 -12.96 27.87 17.53
N LYS A 1173 -13.59 28.11 18.69
CA LYS A 1173 -13.39 29.35 19.48
C LYS A 1173 -11.94 29.53 19.92
N ASP A 1174 -11.28 28.48 20.37
CA ASP A 1174 -9.90 28.55 20.82
C ASP A 1174 -8.94 28.69 19.65
N ARG A 1175 -9.22 28.08 18.50
CA ARG A 1175 -8.45 28.33 17.28
C ARG A 1175 -8.55 29.78 16.83
N VAL A 1176 -9.74 30.38 16.88
CA VAL A 1176 -9.95 31.81 16.59
C VAL A 1176 -9.11 32.69 17.53
N LYS A 1177 -9.06 32.37 18.83
CA LYS A 1177 -8.22 33.10 19.79
C LYS A 1177 -6.73 32.94 19.47
N ALA A 1178 -6.29 31.71 19.20
CA ALA A 1178 -4.88 31.41 18.90
C ALA A 1178 -4.40 32.17 17.65
N VAL A 1179 -5.20 32.16 16.58
CA VAL A 1179 -4.90 32.85 15.33
C VAL A 1179 -4.94 34.37 15.46
N ARG A 1180 -5.85 34.92 16.28
CA ARG A 1180 -5.91 36.37 16.54
C ARG A 1180 -4.71 36.89 17.33
N GLY A 1181 -3.95 35.99 17.96
CA GLY A 1181 -2.91 36.34 18.90
C GLY A 1181 -3.49 36.97 20.16
N TYR A 1182 -2.84 36.72 21.29
CA TYR A 1182 -2.88 37.67 22.38
C TYR A 1182 -2.17 38.98 21.99
#